data_AF-A0A1I4A512-F1
#
_entry.id   AF-A0A1I4A512-F1
#
_cell.length_a   1.000
_cell.length_b   1.000
_cell.length_c   1.000
_cell.angle_alpha   90.00
_cell.angle_beta   90.00
_cell.angle_gamma   90.00
#
_symmetry.space_group_name_H-M   'P 1'
#
loop_
_entity.id
_entity.type
_entity.pdbx_description
1 polymer ?
#
loop_
_entity_poly.entity_id
_entity_poly.type
_entity_poly.pdbx_seq_one_letter_code
_entity_poly.pdbx_strand_id
1 'polypeptide(L)'
;MTAFLSSKNFPTDSSGEDQHLEDVLNNILEHDYKGSFFTMLAQYQHILADNNQKLIWPEIHQKLETLFKCGKAEVLSGPMIGIPISIRDSDYFKHSDELNINERSVIASIEWMATAWNATYADTGLWMGKTFEPVSRETVAEKTHNHTQSIKAYDPTLTRIGRNYFREPPDSNFIQAVGLPALTELWHLKDRPMDADTRGFDCKLLPENLTREKVIPYSKTGGYFLCNSGKSVVPEMNSKDVYQLDYRWPALMPTYPMTCLIDEIVRIDDSIYLGQLVFATRHFSLGSVPLPNGKVISIGEDYPERGLWEKTKRILRMGRQDDVHYYGYQNNGFFLMVDPDSAETFYADDAFPQLRPRSGEIGFLELGYDQLVTNAGSHVPMTVTAKQSKQWPEISDWTNGWKQSAAVERKFTSFILEESPLEVQDEYVEDMLQDGESILQMLQRISYEISAQNNPQDQLKNFEKLNALFRRGVAPTVTNGLFQGNGESGFNCRLDSDETNSWYGEPVHSTGFDYYHGATLNLHCGFTEGFSMDSTDQQNDNALFPSALANMLDNHPPPNLLNMTWHSIGKFIFPWAGKSFEKISGRKLSMLLDESDDLDDRYPERVDTLKSFLASRPHYNLIEKNKAHFWKADGVYVKHLKSGAWDQGMSDEDKAFWEHEAATHWVDGNNIQDKRIVAADPLMRIVDMNYRVPDASFLAAASNGPSPFARQGYIFLGTDDRESVLPMNNNKDKKKKVFQFHYRFPMIGGPTPIGYCLDELVEIADGLYLGQLIYSTALDLPFHSSVDSDEYRYQLFGYFLLLDDTWQYHRLAIGLDTLQ
;
A
#
# COMPACT_ATOMS: atom_id res chain seq x y z
N MET A 1 42.43 11.86 -10.44
CA MET A 1 41.73 11.88 -9.14
C MET A 1 40.77 13.05 -9.17
N THR A 2 39.48 12.80 -8.91
CA THR A 2 38.48 13.88 -8.78
C THR A 2 38.89 14.78 -7.61
N ALA A 3 38.64 16.09 -7.72
CA ALA A 3 39.02 17.04 -6.68
C ALA A 3 38.24 16.86 -5.36
N PHE A 4 37.20 16.01 -5.35
CA PHE A 4 36.23 15.88 -4.27
C PHE A 4 36.26 14.53 -3.53
N LEU A 5 36.91 13.50 -4.08
CA LEU A 5 37.06 12.20 -3.43
C LEU A 5 38.47 12.03 -2.85
N SER A 6 38.54 11.74 -1.56
CA SER A 6 39.79 11.48 -0.85
C SER A 6 39.50 10.72 0.44
N SER A 7 40.30 9.70 0.78
CA SER A 7 40.17 8.99 2.07
C SER A 7 40.23 9.96 3.27
N LYS A 8 41.04 11.01 3.16
CA LYS A 8 41.17 12.11 4.15
C LYS A 8 39.88 12.85 4.50
N ASN A 9 38.84 12.75 3.67
CA ASN A 9 37.52 13.31 3.99
C ASN A 9 36.75 12.45 5.00
N PHE A 10 37.23 11.23 5.29
CA PHE A 10 36.73 10.35 6.33
C PHE A 10 37.62 10.47 7.59
N PRO A 11 37.05 10.79 8.75
CA PRO A 11 37.80 10.76 10.00
C PRO A 11 38.14 9.31 10.40
N THR A 12 39.42 8.98 10.51
CA THR A 12 39.89 7.73 11.12
C THR A 12 41.13 8.00 11.97
N ASP A 13 41.23 7.32 13.10
CA ASP A 13 42.37 7.39 14.02
C ASP A 13 43.50 6.41 13.64
N SER A 14 43.28 5.56 12.62
CA SER A 14 44.20 4.50 12.19
C SER A 14 44.75 4.79 10.79
N SER A 15 46.09 4.92 10.69
CA SER A 15 46.75 5.05 9.39
C SER A 15 46.55 3.84 8.47
N GLY A 16 46.20 2.67 9.04
CA GLY A 16 45.89 1.47 8.26
C GLY A 16 44.48 1.51 7.65
N GLU A 17 43.51 2.11 8.33
CA GLU A 17 42.14 2.26 7.81
C GLU A 17 42.07 3.33 6.72
N ASP A 18 42.82 4.43 6.89
CA ASP A 18 42.94 5.49 5.86
C ASP A 18 43.51 4.91 4.55
N GLN A 19 44.61 4.15 4.64
CA GLN A 19 45.21 3.50 3.47
C GLN A 19 44.26 2.47 2.85
N HIS A 20 43.56 1.68 3.66
CA HIS A 20 42.59 0.70 3.14
C HIS A 20 41.46 1.39 2.38
N LEU A 21 40.91 2.49 2.93
CA LEU A 21 39.85 3.26 2.28
C LEU A 21 40.33 3.90 0.96
N GLU A 22 41.56 4.43 0.95
CA GLU A 22 42.21 4.96 -0.27
C GLU A 22 42.39 3.87 -1.33
N ASP A 23 42.82 2.66 -0.94
CA ASP A 23 42.99 1.52 -1.85
C ASP A 23 41.64 1.07 -2.45
N VAL A 24 40.58 1.00 -1.65
CA VAL A 24 39.22 0.66 -2.13
C VAL A 24 38.68 1.75 -3.05
N LEU A 25 38.88 3.03 -2.73
CA LEU A 25 38.50 4.14 -3.59
C LEU A 25 39.21 4.05 -4.95
N ASN A 26 40.53 3.83 -4.95
CA ASN A 26 41.30 3.70 -6.18
C ASN A 26 40.83 2.51 -7.03
N ASN A 27 40.48 1.39 -6.39
CA ASN A 27 39.91 0.24 -7.08
C ASN A 27 38.60 0.58 -7.81
N ILE A 28 37.67 1.28 -7.15
CA ILE A 28 36.41 1.75 -7.76
C ILE A 28 36.70 2.66 -8.96
N LEU A 29 37.60 3.63 -8.79
CA LEU A 29 37.93 4.58 -9.85
C LEU A 29 38.66 3.93 -11.05
N GLU A 30 39.41 2.86 -10.83
CA GLU A 30 40.11 2.15 -11.91
C GLU A 30 39.17 1.22 -12.71
N HIS A 31 38.22 0.57 -12.04
CA HIS A 31 37.42 -0.50 -12.65
C HIS A 31 36.03 -0.05 -13.09
N ASP A 32 35.39 0.84 -12.32
CA ASP A 32 33.98 1.20 -12.53
C ASP A 32 33.84 2.56 -13.23
N TYR A 33 34.75 3.51 -12.96
CA TYR A 33 34.73 4.82 -13.60
C TYR A 33 35.25 4.78 -15.04
N LYS A 34 34.34 4.83 -16.02
CA LYS A 34 34.64 4.83 -17.46
C LYS A 34 34.55 6.23 -18.09
N GLY A 35 34.98 7.25 -17.35
CA GLY A 35 34.99 8.65 -17.82
C GLY A 35 33.72 9.46 -17.55
N SER A 36 32.71 8.87 -16.89
CA SER A 36 31.47 9.54 -16.49
C SER A 36 30.93 8.96 -15.19
N PHE A 37 30.78 9.79 -14.15
CA PHE A 37 30.13 9.38 -12.91
C PHE A 37 28.62 9.16 -13.11
N PHE A 38 27.99 9.89 -14.03
CA PHE A 38 26.57 9.68 -14.38
C PHE A 38 26.33 8.26 -14.88
N THR A 39 27.12 7.81 -15.85
CA THR A 39 27.03 6.46 -16.43
C THR A 39 27.35 5.38 -15.39
N MET A 40 28.38 5.60 -14.55
CA MET A 40 28.75 4.66 -13.48
C MET A 40 27.63 4.50 -12.44
N LEU A 41 27.06 5.62 -11.96
CA LEU A 41 26.01 5.59 -10.94
C LEU A 41 24.66 5.12 -11.50
N ALA A 42 24.38 5.38 -12.77
CA ALA A 42 23.24 4.79 -13.47
C ALA A 42 23.37 3.26 -13.56
N GLN A 43 24.56 2.74 -13.85
CA GLN A 43 24.81 1.30 -13.82
C GLN A 43 24.62 0.71 -12.42
N TYR A 44 25.08 1.40 -11.37
CA TYR A 44 24.83 0.96 -9.99
C TYR A 44 23.34 0.94 -9.66
N GLN A 45 22.60 1.98 -10.03
CA GLN A 45 21.14 2.02 -9.83
C GLN A 45 20.45 0.89 -10.59
N HIS A 46 20.83 0.63 -11.85
CA HIS A 46 20.24 -0.43 -12.65
C HIS A 46 20.49 -1.82 -12.04
N ILE A 47 21.71 -2.06 -11.53
CA ILE A 47 22.04 -3.29 -10.80
C ILE A 47 21.19 -3.43 -9.53
N LEU A 48 21.06 -2.35 -8.75
CA LEU A 48 20.32 -2.33 -7.50
C LEU A 48 18.80 -2.41 -7.71
N ALA A 49 18.30 -2.01 -8.89
CA ALA A 49 16.91 -2.16 -9.30
C ALA A 49 16.60 -3.58 -9.84
N ASP A 50 17.60 -4.31 -10.32
CA ASP A 50 17.44 -5.67 -10.86
C ASP A 50 17.62 -6.74 -9.78
N ASN A 51 16.50 -7.33 -9.35
CA ASN A 51 16.49 -8.43 -8.38
C ASN A 51 17.29 -9.67 -8.81
N ASN A 52 17.51 -9.89 -10.12
CA ASN A 52 18.35 -11.00 -10.59
C ASN A 52 19.82 -10.80 -10.24
N GLN A 53 20.21 -9.58 -9.90
CA GLN A 53 21.57 -9.20 -9.53
C GLN A 53 21.72 -9.01 -8.01
N LYS A 54 20.76 -9.49 -7.21
CA LYS A 54 20.78 -9.34 -5.73
C LYS A 54 22.06 -9.86 -5.05
N LEU A 55 22.72 -10.85 -5.65
CA LEU A 55 24.00 -11.38 -5.15
C LEU A 55 25.15 -10.34 -5.16
N ILE A 56 25.10 -9.35 -6.05
CA ILE A 56 26.12 -8.29 -6.15
C ILE A 56 25.71 -6.99 -5.45
N TRP A 57 24.49 -6.87 -4.93
CA TRP A 57 24.04 -5.66 -4.22
C TRP A 57 24.90 -5.29 -3.01
N PRO A 58 25.37 -6.23 -2.15
CA PRO A 58 26.24 -5.87 -1.04
C PRO A 58 27.54 -5.20 -1.50
N GLU A 59 28.10 -5.65 -2.63
CA GLU A 59 29.30 -5.05 -3.22
C GLU A 59 29.03 -3.62 -3.69
N ILE A 60 27.96 -3.41 -4.48
CA ILE A 60 27.61 -2.06 -4.97
C ILE A 60 27.31 -1.11 -3.80
N HIS A 61 26.63 -1.59 -2.78
CA HIS A 61 26.38 -0.84 -1.56
C HIS A 61 27.66 -0.43 -0.83
N GLN A 62 28.64 -1.33 -0.72
CA GLN A 62 29.94 -1.01 -0.14
C GLN A 62 30.67 0.04 -0.98
N LYS A 63 30.56 -0.02 -2.31
CA LYS A 63 31.12 1.00 -3.22
C LYS A 63 30.48 2.37 -2.99
N LEU A 64 29.15 2.45 -2.88
CA LEU A 64 28.42 3.68 -2.56
C LEU A 64 28.81 4.24 -1.18
N GLU A 65 28.96 3.38 -0.18
CA GLU A 65 29.43 3.76 1.15
C GLU A 65 30.86 4.32 1.11
N THR A 66 31.77 3.70 0.37
CA THR A 66 33.13 4.21 0.16
C THR A 66 33.12 5.58 -0.53
N LEU A 67 32.33 5.75 -1.59
CA LEU A 67 32.19 7.04 -2.27
C LEU A 67 31.66 8.10 -1.31
N PHE A 68 30.70 7.76 -0.45
CA PHE A 68 30.18 8.66 0.56
C PHE A 68 31.26 9.03 1.59
N LYS A 69 31.97 8.05 2.15
CA LYS A 69 33.08 8.27 3.11
C LYS A 69 34.18 9.15 2.52
N CYS A 70 34.52 8.96 1.25
CA CYS A 70 35.54 9.74 0.56
C CYS A 70 35.05 11.09 0.03
N GLY A 71 33.74 11.33 -0.06
CA GLY A 71 33.16 12.58 -0.56
C GLY A 71 33.37 13.76 0.38
N LYS A 72 33.34 14.98 -0.16
CA LYS A 72 33.57 16.21 0.60
C LYS A 72 32.25 16.84 1.05
N ALA A 73 32.14 17.22 2.32
CA ALA A 73 31.00 18.00 2.81
C ALA A 73 30.96 19.37 2.14
N GLU A 74 29.81 19.77 1.60
CA GLU A 74 29.62 21.08 0.99
C GLU A 74 28.19 21.57 1.23
N VAL A 75 28.04 22.87 1.45
CA VAL A 75 26.73 23.51 1.57
C VAL A 75 26.08 23.59 0.20
N LEU A 76 24.87 23.07 0.09
CA LEU A 76 24.07 23.18 -1.12
C LEU A 76 23.23 24.46 -1.10
N SER A 77 23.05 25.06 -2.27
CA SER A 77 22.24 26.25 -2.44
C SER A 77 21.54 26.20 -3.80
N GLY A 78 20.24 26.43 -3.80
CA GLY A 78 19.39 26.36 -4.99
C GLY A 78 18.91 24.95 -5.34
N PRO A 79 18.25 24.81 -6.50
CA PRO A 79 17.61 23.57 -6.92
C PRO A 79 18.62 22.51 -7.36
N MET A 80 18.27 21.25 -7.13
CA MET A 80 19.02 20.06 -7.51
C MET A 80 18.06 19.04 -8.13
N ILE A 81 18.46 18.41 -9.23
CA ILE A 81 17.79 17.23 -9.79
C ILE A 81 18.14 16.04 -8.89
N GLY A 82 17.21 15.13 -8.62
CA GLY A 82 17.51 13.98 -7.78
C GLY A 82 16.90 12.67 -8.27
N ILE A 83 17.57 11.57 -7.90
CA ILE A 83 17.07 10.20 -8.09
C ILE A 83 17.50 9.31 -6.91
N PRO A 84 16.63 8.43 -6.37
CA PRO A 84 17.09 7.39 -5.47
C PRO A 84 17.98 6.38 -6.23
N ILE A 85 19.09 5.97 -5.62
CA ILE A 85 19.98 4.93 -6.16
C ILE A 85 19.66 3.59 -5.53
N SER A 86 19.35 3.59 -4.23
CA SER A 86 18.86 2.40 -3.53
C SER A 86 18.13 2.80 -2.28
N ILE A 87 17.11 2.01 -1.92
CA ILE A 87 16.46 2.07 -0.62
C ILE A 87 16.39 0.63 -0.11
N ARG A 88 16.84 0.39 1.12
CA ARG A 88 16.89 -0.92 1.78
C ARG A 88 15.62 -1.10 2.61
N ASP A 89 14.88 -2.16 2.32
CA ASP A 89 13.67 -2.55 3.06
C ASP A 89 13.94 -3.08 4.48
N SER A 90 15.14 -3.60 4.78
CA SER A 90 15.26 -4.69 5.77
C SER A 90 15.72 -4.35 7.19
N ASP A 91 15.95 -3.08 7.56
CA ASP A 91 16.66 -2.81 8.83
C ASP A 91 15.97 -1.85 9.81
N TYR A 92 14.75 -1.34 9.56
CA TYR A 92 14.09 -0.33 10.43
C TYR A 92 14.15 -0.65 11.93
N PHE A 93 14.14 -1.93 12.30
CA PHE A 93 14.15 -2.38 13.69
C PHE A 93 15.17 -3.51 13.98
N LYS A 94 16.41 -3.41 13.47
CA LYS A 94 17.48 -4.42 13.70
C LYS A 94 17.79 -4.78 15.17
N HIS A 95 17.28 -4.01 16.14
CA HIS A 95 17.45 -4.23 17.59
C HIS A 95 16.19 -4.70 18.33
N SER A 96 15.03 -4.80 17.67
CA SER A 96 13.79 -5.27 18.33
C SER A 96 13.73 -6.78 18.53
N ASP A 97 14.63 -7.54 17.89
CA ASP A 97 14.73 -8.99 18.11
C ASP A 97 15.40 -9.36 19.45
N GLU A 98 16.16 -8.43 20.06
CA GLU A 98 16.80 -8.66 21.37
C GLU A 98 15.94 -8.19 22.56
N LEU A 99 14.94 -7.34 22.33
CA LEU A 99 14.02 -6.84 23.35
C LEU A 99 12.66 -7.52 23.21
N ASN A 100 12.46 -8.58 23.99
CA ASN A 100 11.17 -9.28 24.18
C ASN A 100 10.02 -8.32 24.55
N ILE A 101 9.37 -7.69 23.57
CA ILE A 101 8.12 -6.93 23.77
C ILE A 101 7.10 -7.31 22.69
N ASN A 102 5.91 -7.69 23.16
CA ASN A 102 4.81 -8.39 22.48
C ASN A 102 4.02 -7.60 21.42
N GLU A 103 4.60 -6.65 20.68
CA GLU A 103 3.85 -5.77 19.75
C GLU A 103 4.39 -5.76 18.31
N ARG A 104 4.65 -6.95 17.74
CA ARG A 104 5.11 -7.11 16.34
C ARG A 104 4.09 -6.70 15.27
N SER A 105 2.79 -6.62 15.58
CA SER A 105 1.75 -6.28 14.58
C SER A 105 1.86 -4.83 14.10
N VAL A 106 2.23 -3.90 14.98
CA VAL A 106 2.46 -2.48 14.65
C VAL A 106 3.73 -2.33 13.81
N ILE A 107 4.78 -3.10 14.12
CA ILE A 107 6.05 -3.10 13.39
C ILE A 107 5.87 -3.65 11.97
N ALA A 108 5.13 -4.75 11.80
CA ALA A 108 4.79 -5.28 10.49
C ALA A 108 3.92 -4.30 9.67
N SER A 109 3.06 -3.51 10.34
CA SER A 109 2.27 -2.44 9.72
C SER A 109 3.09 -1.21 9.30
N ILE A 110 4.35 -1.14 9.70
CA ILE A 110 5.27 -0.05 9.38
C ILE A 110 6.24 -0.48 8.27
N GLU A 111 6.67 -1.73 8.28
CA GLU A 111 7.52 -2.32 7.23
C GLU A 111 6.84 -2.30 5.85
N TRP A 112 5.53 -2.59 5.74
CA TRP A 112 4.85 -2.50 4.44
C TRP A 112 4.72 -1.07 3.92
N MET A 113 4.63 -0.06 4.80
CA MET A 113 4.62 1.35 4.37
C MET A 113 5.99 1.76 3.82
N ALA A 114 7.07 1.22 4.38
CA ALA A 114 8.41 1.40 3.83
C ALA A 114 8.59 0.66 2.49
N THR A 115 8.03 -0.54 2.34
CA THR A 115 8.02 -1.25 1.05
C THR A 115 7.12 -0.57 0.01
N ALA A 116 5.97 -0.03 0.43
CA ALA A 116 5.09 0.80 -0.40
C ALA A 116 5.79 2.09 -0.82
N TRP A 117 6.51 2.74 0.10
CA TRP A 117 7.38 3.88 -0.19
C TRP A 117 8.44 3.51 -1.23
N ASN A 118 9.10 2.37 -1.08
CA ASN A 118 10.10 1.87 -2.02
C ASN A 118 9.53 1.60 -3.41
N ALA A 119 8.36 0.96 -3.47
CA ALA A 119 7.64 0.70 -4.72
C ALA A 119 7.13 1.99 -5.40
N THR A 120 6.86 3.05 -4.63
CA THR A 120 6.32 4.32 -5.15
C THR A 120 7.41 5.29 -5.59
N TYR A 121 8.63 5.23 -5.03
CA TYR A 121 9.68 6.22 -5.27
C TYR A 121 10.95 5.70 -5.98
N ALA A 122 11.31 4.42 -5.85
CA ALA A 122 12.65 3.95 -6.25
C ALA A 122 12.92 3.90 -7.77
N ASP A 123 11.88 3.95 -8.62
CA ASP A 123 12.05 3.84 -10.08
C ASP A 123 10.98 4.58 -10.92
N THR A 124 10.13 5.40 -10.27
CA THR A 124 8.93 5.99 -10.91
C THR A 124 9.14 7.40 -11.47
N GLY A 125 10.25 8.06 -11.14
CA GLY A 125 10.47 9.48 -11.44
C GLY A 125 9.48 10.42 -10.72
N LEU A 126 8.82 9.95 -9.65
CA LEU A 126 7.88 10.76 -8.86
C LEU A 126 8.59 11.84 -8.05
N TRP A 127 9.73 11.52 -7.42
CA TRP A 127 10.60 12.50 -6.75
C TRP A 127 11.70 12.95 -7.71
N MET A 128 11.79 14.26 -7.95
CA MET A 128 12.69 14.87 -8.95
C MET A 128 13.80 15.73 -8.32
N GLY A 129 14.10 15.50 -7.05
CA GLY A 129 15.11 16.24 -6.32
C GLY A 129 14.55 17.21 -5.29
N LYS A 130 15.34 18.23 -4.97
CA LYS A 130 15.12 19.14 -3.84
C LYS A 130 15.67 20.53 -4.16
N THR A 131 15.26 21.57 -3.45
CA THR A 131 15.99 22.85 -3.39
C THR A 131 16.40 23.21 -1.98
N PHE A 132 17.42 24.06 -1.90
CA PHE A 132 18.05 24.58 -0.70
C PHE A 132 17.98 26.11 -0.73
N GLU A 133 16.95 26.67 -0.11
CA GLU A 133 16.67 28.10 -0.18
C GLU A 133 17.13 28.83 1.09
N PRO A 134 17.50 30.12 0.99
CA PRO A 134 17.78 30.92 2.16
C PRO A 134 16.59 30.97 3.13
N VAL A 135 16.88 30.87 4.43
CA VAL A 135 15.90 30.92 5.51
C VAL A 135 16.31 31.96 6.55
N SER A 136 15.33 32.67 7.11
CA SER A 136 15.60 33.65 8.16
C SER A 136 15.81 32.99 9.52
N ARG A 137 16.51 33.67 10.43
CA ARG A 137 16.71 33.18 11.79
C ARG A 137 15.39 33.00 12.53
N GLU A 138 14.45 33.90 12.29
CA GLU A 138 13.12 33.91 12.87
C GLU A 138 12.33 32.68 12.43
N THR A 139 12.41 32.32 11.14
CA THR A 139 11.74 31.12 10.62
C THR A 139 12.37 29.86 11.22
N VAL A 140 13.71 29.79 11.33
CA VAL A 140 14.37 28.67 12.02
C VAL A 140 13.93 28.59 13.49
N ALA A 141 13.80 29.72 14.19
CA ALA A 141 13.29 29.78 15.56
C ALA A 141 11.87 29.24 15.67
N GLU A 142 10.99 29.62 14.73
CA GLU A 142 9.62 29.13 14.66
C GLU A 142 9.59 27.61 14.40
N LYS A 143 10.25 27.14 13.35
CA LYS A 143 10.23 25.74 12.92
C LYS A 143 10.89 24.78 13.90
N THR A 144 11.81 25.28 14.72
CA THR A 144 12.50 24.47 15.75
C THR A 144 11.96 24.72 17.16
N HIS A 145 10.84 25.45 17.31
CA HIS A 145 10.28 25.85 18.61
C HIS A 145 11.33 26.48 19.56
N ASN A 146 12.18 27.36 19.03
CA ASN A 146 13.29 28.00 19.72
C ASN A 146 14.34 27.02 20.30
N HIS A 147 14.54 25.86 19.67
CA HIS A 147 15.54 24.91 20.10
C HIS A 147 16.94 25.56 20.18
N THR A 148 17.49 25.62 21.39
CA THR A 148 18.64 26.47 21.70
C THR A 148 19.87 26.12 20.85
N GLN A 149 20.13 24.84 20.59
CA GLN A 149 21.28 24.43 19.78
C GLN A 149 21.10 24.81 18.31
N SER A 150 19.91 24.64 17.74
CA SER A 150 19.61 25.00 16.35
C SER A 150 19.76 26.50 16.11
N ILE A 151 19.29 27.33 17.05
CA ILE A 151 19.39 28.79 16.97
C ILE A 151 20.79 29.32 17.24
N LYS A 152 21.59 28.57 18.00
CA LYS A 152 23.02 28.85 18.18
C LYS A 152 23.83 28.47 16.93
N ALA A 153 23.44 27.39 16.24
CA ALA A 153 24.08 26.91 15.03
C ALA A 153 23.62 27.61 13.74
N TYR A 154 22.62 28.51 13.82
CA TYR A 154 22.14 29.28 12.68
C TYR A 154 23.24 30.15 12.08
N ASP A 155 23.47 29.99 10.78
CA ASP A 155 24.33 30.83 9.96
C ASP A 155 23.61 31.11 8.63
N PRO A 156 23.36 32.38 8.23
CA PRO A 156 22.65 32.70 6.99
C PRO A 156 23.36 32.18 5.73
N THR A 157 24.66 31.87 5.80
CA THR A 157 25.44 31.33 4.68
C THR A 157 25.40 29.80 4.60
N LEU A 158 25.18 29.10 5.71
CA LEU A 158 25.19 27.63 5.80
C LEU A 158 23.78 27.03 5.96
N THR A 159 22.93 27.69 6.74
CA THR A 159 21.59 27.23 7.07
C THR A 159 20.63 27.49 5.92
N ARG A 160 19.93 26.45 5.49
CA ARG A 160 18.90 26.52 4.44
C ARG A 160 17.62 25.88 4.93
N ILE A 161 16.50 26.24 4.33
CA ILE A 161 15.30 25.43 4.39
C ILE A 161 15.06 24.89 2.98
N GLY A 162 14.75 23.62 2.90
CA GLY A 162 14.55 22.96 1.62
C GLY A 162 13.16 22.39 1.47
N ARG A 163 12.86 22.04 0.22
CA ARG A 163 11.60 21.43 -0.22
C ARG A 163 11.92 20.40 -1.30
N ASN A 164 11.12 19.36 -1.35
CA ASN A 164 11.20 18.29 -2.33
C ASN A 164 10.41 18.64 -3.60
N TYR A 165 10.82 18.08 -4.73
CA TYR A 165 10.17 18.21 -6.03
C TYR A 165 9.44 16.92 -6.39
N PHE A 166 8.17 17.06 -6.80
CA PHE A 166 7.34 15.94 -7.21
C PHE A 166 6.77 16.17 -8.61
N ARG A 167 6.84 15.13 -9.42
CA ARG A 167 6.41 15.11 -10.82
C ARG A 167 5.13 14.31 -10.97
N GLU A 168 4.21 14.79 -11.79
CA GLU A 168 3.06 13.99 -12.23
C GLU A 168 3.53 12.86 -13.16
N PRO A 169 3.12 11.59 -12.95
CA PRO A 169 3.55 10.49 -13.82
C PRO A 169 2.99 10.62 -15.26
N PRO A 170 3.67 10.06 -16.29
CA PRO A 170 3.33 10.30 -17.71
C PRO A 170 2.02 9.62 -18.09
N ASP A 171 1.89 8.40 -17.59
CA ASP A 171 0.76 7.50 -17.68
C ASP A 171 0.55 7.03 -16.26
N SER A 172 -0.15 7.84 -15.46
CA SER A 172 -0.36 7.51 -14.06
C SER A 172 -1.07 6.16 -13.98
N ASN A 173 -0.34 5.12 -13.59
CA ASN A 173 -1.01 3.95 -13.06
C ASN A 173 -1.75 4.42 -11.79
N PHE A 174 -2.84 3.76 -11.44
CA PHE A 174 -3.76 4.22 -10.40
C PHE A 174 -3.08 4.51 -9.05
N ILE A 175 -2.02 3.75 -8.73
CA ILE A 175 -1.15 3.94 -7.56
C ILE A 175 -0.48 5.32 -7.59
N GLN A 176 0.05 5.73 -8.75
CA GLN A 176 0.73 7.01 -8.92
C GLN A 176 -0.23 8.18 -9.19
N ALA A 177 -1.43 7.90 -9.73
CA ALA A 177 -2.52 8.87 -9.94
C ALA A 177 -3.17 9.33 -8.62
N VAL A 178 -3.31 8.41 -7.65
CA VAL A 178 -3.81 8.68 -6.29
C VAL A 178 -2.68 9.11 -5.36
N GLY A 179 -1.44 8.67 -5.63
CA GLY A 179 -0.26 8.99 -4.85
C GLY A 179 -0.02 10.49 -4.72
N LEU A 180 0.00 11.25 -5.81
CA LEU A 180 0.29 12.69 -5.71
C LEU A 180 -0.83 13.49 -5.01
N PRO A 181 -2.14 13.28 -5.24
CA PRO A 181 -3.20 13.91 -4.44
C PRO A 181 -3.14 13.55 -2.94
N ALA A 182 -2.96 12.27 -2.60
CA ALA A 182 -2.82 11.85 -1.20
C ALA A 182 -1.56 12.45 -0.55
N LEU A 183 -0.42 12.43 -1.25
CA LEU A 183 0.81 13.09 -0.83
C LEU A 183 0.65 14.61 -0.73
N THR A 184 -0.15 15.22 -1.62
CA THR A 184 -0.43 16.66 -1.62
C THR A 184 -1.13 17.06 -0.34
N GLU A 185 -2.14 16.30 0.07
CA GLU A 185 -2.84 16.53 1.35
C GLU A 185 -1.94 16.20 2.55
N LEU A 186 -1.30 15.02 2.57
CA LEU A 186 -0.48 14.57 3.68
C LEU A 186 0.72 15.49 3.93
N TRP A 187 1.41 15.93 2.87
CA TRP A 187 2.67 16.70 2.98
C TRP A 187 2.49 18.19 2.67
N HIS A 188 1.23 18.62 2.55
CA HIS A 188 0.87 19.99 2.21
C HIS A 188 1.64 20.50 0.98
N LEU A 189 1.70 19.68 -0.08
CA LEU A 189 2.41 20.04 -1.29
C LEU A 189 1.73 21.24 -1.95
N LYS A 190 2.56 22.15 -2.46
CA LYS A 190 2.15 23.36 -3.17
C LYS A 190 2.47 23.20 -4.65
N ASP A 191 1.76 23.95 -5.48
CA ASP A 191 2.16 24.09 -6.87
C ASP A 191 3.56 24.68 -6.97
N ARG A 192 4.26 24.32 -8.05
CA ARG A 192 5.50 24.95 -8.46
C ARG A 192 5.35 26.48 -8.45
N PRO A 193 6.18 27.22 -7.69
CA PRO A 193 6.17 28.68 -7.76
C PRO A 193 6.68 29.13 -9.12
N MET A 194 5.98 30.10 -9.71
CA MET A 194 6.34 30.66 -11.02
C MET A 194 7.08 31.99 -10.87
N ASP A 195 7.03 32.61 -9.70
CA ASP A 195 7.65 33.90 -9.40
C ASP A 195 8.21 33.96 -7.97
N ALA A 196 9.15 34.87 -7.75
CA ALA A 196 9.82 35.03 -6.46
C ALA A 196 8.92 35.67 -5.37
N ASP A 197 7.81 36.28 -5.76
CA ASP A 197 6.85 36.94 -4.87
C ASP A 197 5.73 35.98 -4.42
N THR A 198 5.75 34.73 -4.88
CA THR A 198 4.75 33.71 -4.58
C THR A 198 4.73 33.47 -3.07
N ARG A 199 3.58 33.79 -2.46
CA ARG A 199 3.40 33.70 -1.00
C ARG A 199 3.19 32.26 -0.54
N GLY A 200 3.38 32.05 0.75
CA GLY A 200 3.06 30.79 1.41
C GLY A 200 4.24 29.82 1.50
N PHE A 201 5.44 30.18 1.05
CA PHE A 201 6.64 29.38 1.29
C PHE A 201 7.39 29.88 2.53
N ASP A 202 7.92 28.94 3.33
CA ASP A 202 8.74 29.22 4.52
C ASP A 202 10.19 29.63 4.17
N CYS A 203 10.46 29.90 2.89
CA CYS A 203 11.77 30.22 2.35
C CYS A 203 11.74 31.51 1.54
N LYS A 204 12.92 32.09 1.28
CA LYS A 204 13.06 33.17 0.31
C LYS A 204 13.28 32.59 -1.09
N LEU A 205 12.26 32.62 -1.93
CA LEU A 205 12.39 32.23 -3.34
C LEU A 205 13.30 33.22 -4.09
N LEU A 206 14.35 32.72 -4.73
CA LEU A 206 15.27 33.53 -5.53
C LEU A 206 14.93 33.40 -7.03
N PRO A 207 14.84 34.50 -7.79
CA PRO A 207 14.61 34.44 -9.25
C PRO A 207 15.63 33.57 -9.99
N GLU A 208 16.88 33.59 -9.53
CA GLU A 208 17.97 32.76 -10.08
C GLU A 208 17.68 31.26 -9.91
N ASN A 209 17.22 30.87 -8.73
CA ASN A 209 16.86 29.48 -8.42
C ASN A 209 15.64 29.04 -9.23
N LEU A 210 14.59 29.86 -9.31
CA LEU A 210 13.40 29.56 -10.12
C LEU A 210 13.72 29.38 -11.60
N THR A 211 14.71 30.13 -12.11
CA THR A 211 15.18 29.97 -13.49
C THR A 211 15.85 28.61 -13.69
N ARG A 212 16.73 28.21 -12.76
CA ARG A 212 17.41 26.90 -12.78
C ARG A 212 16.45 25.73 -12.54
N GLU A 213 15.36 25.95 -11.80
CA GLU A 213 14.34 24.93 -11.58
C GLU A 213 13.70 24.46 -12.88
N LYS A 214 13.60 25.30 -13.92
CA LYS A 214 12.82 25.02 -15.14
C LYS A 214 13.20 23.71 -15.86
N VAL A 215 14.47 23.31 -15.80
CA VAL A 215 14.95 22.06 -16.42
C VAL A 215 14.61 20.81 -15.59
N ILE A 216 14.03 20.98 -14.40
CA ILE A 216 13.54 19.92 -13.54
C ILE A 216 12.05 19.69 -13.83
N PRO A 217 11.64 18.52 -14.34
CA PRO A 217 10.26 18.24 -14.70
C PRO A 217 9.42 17.91 -13.46
N TYR A 218 9.05 18.91 -12.65
CA TYR A 218 8.18 18.74 -11.48
C TYR A 218 6.94 19.66 -11.55
N SER A 219 5.84 19.27 -10.91
CA SER A 219 4.61 20.07 -10.82
C SER A 219 4.27 20.51 -9.39
N LYS A 220 4.59 19.69 -8.39
CA LYS A 220 4.31 19.96 -6.97
C LYS A 220 5.60 20.01 -6.13
N THR A 221 5.57 20.75 -5.04
CA THR A 221 6.72 20.87 -4.12
C THR A 221 6.29 21.06 -2.67
N GLY A 222 7.01 20.46 -1.73
CA GLY A 222 6.69 20.47 -0.31
C GLY A 222 7.59 19.51 0.48
N GLY A 223 7.12 18.96 1.59
CA GLY A 223 7.94 18.10 2.47
C GLY A 223 9.19 18.84 2.94
N TYR A 224 9.00 19.83 3.81
CA TYR A 224 10.06 20.74 4.23
C TYR A 224 11.10 20.07 5.12
N PHE A 225 12.34 20.54 5.02
CA PHE A 225 13.47 20.12 5.87
C PHE A 225 14.38 21.30 6.18
N LEU A 226 15.03 21.28 7.35
CA LEU A 226 16.05 22.26 7.72
C LEU A 226 17.44 21.70 7.46
N CYS A 227 18.28 22.50 6.83
CA CYS A 227 19.61 22.08 6.43
C CYS A 227 20.68 22.82 7.23
N ASN A 228 21.72 22.11 7.65
CA ASN A 228 22.93 22.75 8.17
C ASN A 228 24.16 21.84 7.99
N SER A 229 25.35 22.45 8.02
CA SER A 229 26.59 21.67 8.11
C SER A 229 26.69 21.03 9.49
N GLY A 230 27.08 19.76 9.53
CA GLY A 230 27.14 18.98 10.77
C GLY A 230 28.06 17.77 10.68
N LYS A 231 28.03 16.97 11.75
CA LYS A 231 28.68 15.66 11.79
C LYS A 231 27.65 14.57 11.57
N SER A 232 28.01 13.54 10.82
CA SER A 232 27.12 12.41 10.55
C SER A 232 26.59 11.81 11.84
N VAL A 233 25.28 11.57 11.90
CA VAL A 233 24.62 10.90 13.02
C VAL A 233 24.75 9.37 12.95
N VAL A 234 25.11 8.83 11.78
CA VAL A 234 25.36 7.40 11.57
C VAL A 234 26.68 7.01 12.26
N PRO A 235 26.66 6.06 13.22
CA PRO A 235 27.86 5.66 13.97
C PRO A 235 29.03 5.21 13.07
N GLU A 236 28.73 4.47 12.00
CA GLU A 236 29.70 3.93 11.04
C GLU A 236 30.44 5.01 10.25
N MET A 237 29.96 6.25 10.28
CA MET A 237 30.59 7.38 9.60
C MET A 237 31.60 8.13 10.49
N ASN A 238 31.83 7.69 11.72
CA ASN A 238 32.84 8.22 12.65
C ASN A 238 32.86 9.76 12.80
N SER A 239 31.70 10.41 12.89
CA SER A 239 31.59 11.88 12.93
C SER A 239 32.15 12.60 11.69
N LYS A 240 32.02 11.97 10.51
CA LYS A 240 32.33 12.59 9.22
C LYS A 240 31.55 13.90 9.04
N ASP A 241 32.20 14.91 8.47
CA ASP A 241 31.51 16.14 8.07
C ASP A 241 30.52 15.85 6.92
N VAL A 242 29.30 16.37 7.04
CA VAL A 242 28.21 16.20 6.07
C VAL A 242 27.33 17.45 6.04
N TYR A 243 26.55 17.62 4.97
CA TYR A 243 25.43 18.54 4.96
C TYR A 243 24.16 17.79 5.34
N GLN A 244 23.57 18.10 6.49
CA GLN A 244 22.44 17.37 7.07
C GLN A 244 21.13 18.06 6.75
N LEU A 245 20.10 17.28 6.40
CA LEU A 245 18.74 17.71 6.14
C LEU A 245 17.85 17.04 7.18
N ASP A 246 17.37 17.81 8.16
CA ASP A 246 16.53 17.30 9.24
C ASP A 246 15.05 17.61 8.98
N TYR A 247 14.28 16.56 8.77
CA TYR A 247 12.83 16.62 8.51
C TYR A 247 12.00 16.62 9.79
N ARG A 248 12.59 16.19 10.91
CA ARG A 248 11.85 15.65 12.05
C ARG A 248 11.22 16.73 12.94
N TRP A 249 11.51 17.99 12.67
CA TRP A 249 10.96 19.11 13.44
C TRP A 249 9.44 19.18 13.27
N PRO A 250 8.65 19.08 14.37
CA PRO A 250 7.19 19.01 14.28
C PRO A 250 6.54 20.18 13.53
N ALA A 251 7.10 21.40 13.63
CA ALA A 251 6.60 22.58 12.93
C ALA A 251 6.95 22.65 11.44
N LEU A 252 7.75 21.71 10.93
CA LEU A 252 7.87 21.45 9.48
C LEU A 252 6.70 20.58 8.96
N MET A 253 5.88 20.05 9.86
CA MET A 253 4.77 19.13 9.59
C MET A 253 5.20 17.88 8.81
N PRO A 254 6.26 17.16 9.25
CA PRO A 254 6.63 15.90 8.61
C PRO A 254 5.54 14.86 8.87
N THR A 255 5.28 14.02 7.88
CA THR A 255 4.49 12.79 8.04
C THR A 255 5.41 11.59 8.07
N TYR A 256 5.01 10.52 8.73
CA TYR A 256 5.73 9.25 8.64
C TYR A 256 5.94 8.83 7.17
N PRO A 257 7.15 8.36 6.77
CA PRO A 257 8.33 8.07 7.58
C PRO A 257 9.29 9.26 7.77
N MET A 258 9.02 10.46 7.21
CA MET A 258 9.92 11.63 7.31
C MET A 258 10.12 12.13 8.75
N THR A 259 9.20 11.83 9.65
CA THR A 259 9.33 12.08 11.09
C THR A 259 10.53 11.38 11.73
N CYS A 260 11.10 10.38 11.05
CA CYS A 260 12.30 9.66 11.46
C CYS A 260 13.52 9.98 10.58
N LEU A 261 13.37 10.81 9.54
CA LEU A 261 14.36 10.98 8.47
C LEU A 261 15.35 12.12 8.75
N ILE A 262 16.63 11.82 8.56
CA ILE A 262 17.70 12.78 8.32
C ILE A 262 18.39 12.36 7.03
N ASP A 263 18.48 13.25 6.04
CA ASP A 263 19.37 12.98 4.91
C ASP A 263 20.74 13.58 5.20
N GLU A 264 21.80 12.93 4.73
CA GLU A 264 23.16 13.46 4.83
C GLU A 264 23.83 13.43 3.47
N ILE A 265 24.47 14.53 3.07
CA ILE A 265 24.97 14.72 1.71
C ILE A 265 26.45 15.11 1.69
N VAL A 266 27.16 14.58 0.70
CA VAL A 266 28.53 14.93 0.33
C VAL A 266 28.65 15.12 -1.17
N ARG A 267 29.62 15.91 -1.62
CA ARG A 267 30.00 16.04 -3.03
C ARG A 267 30.99 14.95 -3.41
N ILE A 268 30.78 14.32 -4.55
CA ILE A 268 31.66 13.26 -5.06
C ILE A 268 32.29 13.60 -6.42
N ASP A 269 31.68 14.49 -7.20
CA ASP A 269 32.24 14.99 -8.45
C ASP A 269 31.77 16.42 -8.74
N ASP A 270 32.23 17.00 -9.85
CA ASP A 270 31.65 18.23 -10.37
C ASP A 270 30.16 18.06 -10.64
N SER A 271 29.35 18.92 -10.01
CA SER A 271 27.89 18.91 -10.11
C SER A 271 27.18 17.63 -9.62
N ILE A 272 27.88 16.70 -8.93
CA ILE A 272 27.29 15.45 -8.42
C ILE A 272 27.49 15.31 -6.91
N TYR A 273 26.38 15.12 -6.22
CA TYR A 273 26.30 14.93 -4.78
C TYR A 273 25.67 13.58 -4.47
N LEU A 274 26.27 12.86 -3.54
CA LEU A 274 25.78 11.58 -3.03
C LEU A 274 25.17 11.82 -1.65
N GLY A 275 23.91 11.44 -1.51
CA GLY A 275 23.18 11.46 -0.25
C GLY A 275 22.98 10.06 0.31
N GLN A 276 22.92 9.96 1.64
CA GLN A 276 22.42 8.79 2.35
C GLN A 276 21.11 9.10 3.08
N LEU A 277 20.20 8.12 3.11
CA LEU A 277 18.90 8.18 3.77
C LEU A 277 19.05 7.63 5.19
N VAL A 278 19.08 8.48 6.21
CA VAL A 278 19.32 8.05 7.60
C VAL A 278 18.01 8.07 8.38
N PHE A 279 17.63 6.93 8.95
CA PHE A 279 16.45 6.84 9.81
C PHE A 279 16.82 6.70 11.28
N ALA A 280 16.05 7.37 12.13
CA ALA A 280 16.06 7.14 13.57
C ALA A 280 15.45 5.76 13.90
N THR A 281 16.14 4.93 14.69
CA THR A 281 15.74 3.53 14.96
C THR A 281 15.04 3.31 16.31
N ARG A 282 14.94 4.35 17.15
CA ARG A 282 14.35 4.29 18.51
C ARG A 282 13.31 5.37 18.79
N HIS A 283 12.82 6.06 17.76
CA HIS A 283 11.82 7.13 17.90
C HIS A 283 10.77 7.03 16.80
N PHE A 284 9.50 7.20 17.18
CA PHE A 284 8.37 7.14 16.26
C PHE A 284 7.38 8.27 16.55
N SER A 285 7.18 9.09 15.51
CA SER A 285 6.06 10.02 15.40
C SER A 285 5.36 9.72 14.08
N LEU A 286 4.03 9.66 14.09
CA LEU A 286 3.20 9.52 12.89
C LEU A 286 3.03 10.85 12.15
N GLY A 287 3.37 11.97 12.80
CA GLY A 287 3.35 13.31 12.24
C GLY A 287 2.55 14.31 13.06
N SER A 288 2.48 15.52 12.54
CA SER A 288 1.81 16.68 13.14
C SER A 288 0.53 17.01 12.38
N VAL A 289 -0.61 17.09 13.07
CA VAL A 289 -1.89 17.48 12.50
C VAL A 289 -2.25 18.92 12.95
N PRO A 290 -2.37 19.88 12.02
CA PRO A 290 -2.88 21.20 12.35
C PRO A 290 -4.39 21.15 12.62
N LEU A 291 -4.81 21.63 13.78
CA LEU A 291 -6.21 21.76 14.14
C LEU A 291 -6.83 23.04 13.53
N PRO A 292 -8.15 23.08 13.33
CA PRO A 292 -8.86 24.28 12.83
C PRO A 292 -8.66 25.56 13.66
N ASN A 293 -8.22 25.44 14.91
CA ASN A 293 -7.93 26.56 15.80
C ASN A 293 -6.46 27.04 15.73
N GLY A 294 -5.66 26.51 14.80
CA GLY A 294 -4.25 26.85 14.60
C GLY A 294 -3.27 26.15 15.55
N LYS A 295 -3.75 25.28 16.46
CA LYS A 295 -2.89 24.46 17.32
C LYS A 295 -2.47 23.20 16.57
N VAL A 296 -1.21 22.78 16.70
CA VAL A 296 -0.69 21.55 16.09
C VAL A 296 -0.69 20.43 17.14
N ILE A 297 -1.28 19.27 16.84
CA ILE A 297 -1.17 18.04 17.65
C ILE A 297 -0.17 17.11 16.97
N SER A 298 0.85 16.66 17.69
CA SER A 298 1.74 15.60 17.22
C SER A 298 1.26 14.24 17.72
N ILE A 299 1.32 13.24 16.85
CA ILE A 299 0.92 11.86 17.13
C ILE A 299 2.19 11.03 17.33
N GLY A 300 2.59 10.78 18.59
CA GLY A 300 3.79 10.04 18.95
C GLY A 300 4.71 10.84 19.88
N GLU A 301 5.99 10.43 20.00
CA GLU A 301 6.99 11.22 20.72
C GLU A 301 7.43 12.40 19.86
N ASP A 302 7.51 13.60 20.45
CA ASP A 302 7.93 14.81 19.74
C ASP A 302 9.44 14.93 19.71
N TYR A 303 10.01 15.15 18.52
CA TYR A 303 11.40 15.60 18.42
C TYR A 303 11.50 17.10 18.79
N PRO A 304 12.46 17.54 19.63
CA PRO A 304 13.48 16.77 20.36
C PRO A 304 13.05 16.43 21.81
N GLU A 305 11.80 16.70 22.20
CA GLU A 305 11.33 16.69 23.58
C GLU A 305 11.11 15.29 24.15
N ARG A 306 11.91 14.94 25.15
CA ARG A 306 11.77 13.70 25.92
C ARG A 306 10.46 13.69 26.72
N GLY A 307 9.75 12.56 26.70
CA GLY A 307 8.48 12.35 27.40
C GLY A 307 8.50 12.68 28.91
N LEU A 308 7.30 12.82 29.48
CA LEU A 308 7.07 13.24 30.87
C LEU A 308 7.88 12.42 31.90
N TRP A 309 8.06 11.11 31.62
CA TRP A 309 8.76 10.16 32.48
C TRP A 309 10.26 10.46 32.65
N GLU A 310 10.91 10.96 31.60
CA GLU A 310 12.33 11.36 31.63
C GLU A 310 12.54 12.77 32.24
N LYS A 311 11.57 13.68 32.08
CA LYS A 311 11.53 14.94 32.85
C LYS A 311 11.52 14.65 34.36
N THR A 312 10.80 13.62 34.82
CA THR A 312 10.82 13.16 36.23
C THR A 312 12.15 12.51 36.66
N LYS A 313 12.80 11.67 35.84
CA LYS A 313 14.15 11.13 36.18
C LYS A 313 15.19 12.23 36.36
N ARG A 314 15.12 13.27 35.54
CA ARG A 314 16.01 14.43 35.60
C ARG A 314 15.78 15.29 36.86
N ILE A 315 14.52 15.41 37.32
CA ILE A 315 14.16 16.04 38.60
C ILE A 315 14.70 15.21 39.78
N LEU A 316 14.71 13.88 39.68
CA LEU A 316 15.17 12.97 40.73
C LEU A 316 16.70 12.74 40.78
N ARG A 317 17.50 13.40 39.93
CA ARG A 317 18.98 13.26 39.86
C ARG A 317 19.49 11.81 39.81
N MET A 318 18.68 10.86 39.32
CA MET A 318 19.12 9.49 39.09
C MET A 318 19.66 9.38 37.66
N GLY A 319 20.98 9.26 37.53
CA GLY A 319 21.67 8.97 36.26
C GLY A 319 22.15 10.21 35.51
N ARG A 320 23.40 10.63 35.74
CA ARG A 320 24.17 11.47 34.81
C ARG A 320 24.83 10.53 33.79
N GLN A 321 24.11 10.20 32.74
CA GLN A 321 24.73 9.82 31.48
C GLN A 321 23.87 10.49 30.40
N ASP A 322 24.42 11.51 29.74
CA ASP A 322 23.78 12.05 28.56
C ASP A 322 23.75 10.91 27.54
N ASP A 323 22.57 10.32 27.30
CA ASP A 323 22.37 9.33 26.23
C ASP A 323 22.56 10.03 24.88
N VAL A 324 23.81 10.14 24.44
CA VAL A 324 24.22 10.64 23.11
C VAL A 324 23.61 9.76 21.98
N HIS A 325 23.09 8.57 22.33
CA HIS A 325 22.56 7.57 21.41
C HIS A 325 21.05 7.33 21.52
N TYR A 326 20.27 8.25 22.13
CA TYR A 326 18.83 8.05 22.38
C TYR A 326 18.05 7.58 21.14
N TYR A 327 18.22 8.28 20.01
CA TYR A 327 17.43 8.04 18.81
C TYR A 327 17.84 6.78 18.04
N GLY A 328 19.11 6.34 18.13
CA GLY A 328 19.70 5.34 17.23
C GLY A 328 19.62 5.77 15.75
N TYR A 329 20.64 5.52 14.93
CA TYR A 329 20.57 5.91 13.51
C TYR A 329 21.18 4.83 12.64
N GLN A 330 20.61 4.65 11.45
CA GLN A 330 21.15 3.75 10.46
C GLN A 330 20.91 4.30 9.05
N ASN A 331 21.80 3.91 8.13
CA ASN A 331 21.66 4.21 6.72
C ASN A 331 20.72 3.18 6.05
N ASN A 332 19.60 3.65 5.50
CA ASN A 332 18.60 2.86 4.79
C ASN A 332 18.72 2.98 3.26
N GLY A 333 19.70 3.69 2.71
CA GLY A 333 19.84 3.82 1.26
C GLY A 333 20.64 5.02 0.80
N PHE A 334 20.77 5.16 -0.52
CA PHE A 334 21.51 6.24 -1.17
C PHE A 334 20.65 6.92 -2.24
N PHE A 335 20.87 8.21 -2.43
CA PHE A 335 20.26 9.00 -3.50
C PHE A 335 21.31 9.94 -4.12
N LEU A 336 21.07 10.38 -5.35
CA LEU A 336 21.88 11.41 -5.98
C LEU A 336 21.15 12.74 -6.00
N MET A 337 21.97 13.79 -5.98
CA MET A 337 21.58 15.13 -6.36
C MET A 337 22.56 15.69 -7.36
N VAL A 338 22.03 16.32 -8.40
CA VAL A 338 22.79 16.81 -9.55
C VAL A 338 22.44 18.26 -9.80
N ASP A 339 23.47 19.05 -10.08
CA ASP A 339 23.28 20.45 -10.45
C ASP A 339 22.45 20.54 -11.75
N PRO A 340 21.40 21.38 -11.82
CA PRO A 340 20.60 21.59 -13.02
C PRO A 340 21.39 21.98 -14.28
N ASP A 341 22.57 22.57 -14.12
CA ASP A 341 23.45 22.92 -15.25
C ASP A 341 23.98 21.67 -15.97
N SER A 342 23.92 20.49 -15.33
CA SER A 342 24.28 19.19 -15.90
C SER A 342 23.06 18.36 -16.36
N ALA A 343 21.87 18.97 -16.47
CA ALA A 343 20.62 18.27 -16.80
C ALA A 343 20.68 17.46 -18.10
N GLU A 344 21.25 18.02 -19.18
CA GLU A 344 21.34 17.34 -20.48
C GLU A 344 22.14 16.03 -20.38
N THR A 345 23.30 16.07 -19.71
CA THR A 345 24.14 14.90 -19.48
C THR A 345 23.48 13.90 -18.53
N PHE A 346 22.76 14.38 -17.52
CA PHE A 346 22.07 13.54 -16.55
C PHE A 346 20.90 12.76 -17.19
N TYR A 347 20.17 13.38 -18.12
CA TYR A 347 19.04 12.75 -18.85
C TYR A 347 19.47 12.01 -20.13
N ALA A 348 20.77 11.83 -20.36
CA ALA A 348 21.31 11.11 -21.51
C ALA A 348 20.90 9.63 -21.51
N ASP A 349 20.91 9.00 -22.69
CA ASP A 349 20.47 7.60 -22.88
C ASP A 349 21.30 6.57 -22.08
N ASP A 350 22.55 6.88 -21.78
CA ASP A 350 23.47 6.05 -21.01
C ASP A 350 23.55 6.43 -19.51
N ALA A 351 22.74 7.38 -19.08
CA ALA A 351 22.62 7.84 -17.69
C ALA A 351 21.20 7.56 -17.15
N PHE A 352 20.37 8.58 -16.96
CA PHE A 352 19.02 8.46 -16.40
C PHE A 352 17.93 8.93 -17.40
N PRO A 353 17.75 8.24 -18.56
CA PRO A 353 16.81 8.67 -19.59
C PRO A 353 15.35 8.64 -19.13
N GLN A 354 15.01 7.82 -18.12
CA GLN A 354 13.66 7.74 -17.54
C GLN A 354 13.23 9.04 -16.85
N LEU A 355 14.17 9.92 -16.48
CA LEU A 355 13.90 11.19 -15.81
C LEU A 355 13.75 12.36 -16.78
N ARG A 356 13.97 12.14 -18.08
CA ARG A 356 13.89 13.17 -19.13
C ARG A 356 12.53 13.89 -19.11
N PRO A 357 12.51 15.23 -19.34
CA PRO A 357 11.26 15.96 -19.53
C PRO A 357 10.45 15.43 -20.72
N ARG A 358 9.12 15.45 -20.60
CA ARG A 358 8.14 14.99 -21.60
C ARG A 358 7.45 16.17 -22.27
N SER A 359 6.84 15.92 -23.42
CA SER A 359 6.00 16.92 -24.08
C SER A 359 4.95 17.48 -23.11
N GLY A 360 4.85 18.80 -23.03
CA GLY A 360 3.97 19.52 -22.09
C GLY A 360 4.64 19.96 -20.78
N GLU A 361 5.81 19.42 -20.42
CA GLU A 361 6.56 19.87 -19.25
C GLU A 361 7.50 21.02 -19.59
N ILE A 362 7.73 21.93 -18.63
CA ILE A 362 8.56 23.13 -18.82
C ILE A 362 9.97 22.76 -19.35
N GLY A 363 10.60 21.74 -18.78
CA GLY A 363 11.94 21.31 -19.16
C GLY A 363 12.06 20.74 -20.57
N PHE A 364 10.95 20.37 -21.23
CA PHE A 364 10.98 19.77 -22.57
C PHE A 364 11.41 20.77 -23.63
N LEU A 365 10.85 21.99 -23.58
CA LEU A 365 11.20 23.08 -24.48
C LEU A 365 12.53 23.73 -24.07
N GLU A 366 12.75 23.90 -22.76
CA GLU A 366 13.96 24.55 -22.24
C GLU A 366 15.23 23.74 -22.57
N LEU A 367 15.12 22.42 -22.73
CA LEU A 367 16.22 21.53 -23.15
C LEU A 367 16.18 21.14 -24.65
N GLY A 368 15.30 21.75 -25.45
CA GLY A 368 15.26 21.59 -26.91
C GLY A 368 14.76 20.22 -27.43
N TYR A 369 14.04 19.45 -26.63
CA TYR A 369 13.53 18.12 -27.03
C TYR A 369 12.43 18.18 -28.11
N ASP A 370 11.77 19.32 -28.28
CA ASP A 370 10.79 19.58 -29.34
C ASP A 370 11.40 19.54 -30.76
N GLN A 371 12.71 19.73 -30.88
CA GLN A 371 13.43 19.71 -32.15
C GLN A 371 13.82 18.30 -32.61
N LEU A 372 13.67 17.27 -31.75
CA LEU A 372 14.08 15.89 -32.00
C LEU A 372 12.91 14.97 -32.44
N VAL A 373 11.66 15.38 -32.28
CA VAL A 373 10.47 14.56 -32.58
C VAL A 373 10.04 14.69 -34.05
N THR A 374 10.90 14.24 -34.96
CA THR A 374 10.52 13.86 -36.32
C THR A 374 11.26 12.59 -36.68
N ASN A 375 10.68 11.42 -36.37
CA ASN A 375 10.84 10.11 -37.05
C ASN A 375 10.67 8.94 -36.07
N ALA A 376 9.47 8.32 -36.04
CA ALA A 376 9.28 6.87 -35.94
C ALA A 376 7.79 6.56 -35.74
N GLY A 377 7.14 6.07 -36.79
CA GLY A 377 5.87 5.38 -36.69
C GLY A 377 6.05 3.92 -37.07
N SER A 378 5.38 3.01 -36.34
CA SER A 378 4.92 1.73 -36.87
C SER A 378 3.98 1.03 -35.89
N HIS A 379 2.72 0.87 -36.28
CA HIS A 379 1.77 -0.06 -35.68
C HIS A 379 1.85 -1.40 -36.41
N VAL A 380 1.75 -2.50 -35.68
CA VAL A 380 1.56 -3.87 -36.22
C VAL A 380 0.18 -4.36 -35.78
N PRO A 381 -0.69 -4.84 -36.69
CA PRO A 381 -1.94 -5.50 -36.31
C PRO A 381 -1.76 -7.03 -36.28
N MET A 382 -2.31 -7.68 -35.26
CA MET A 382 -2.50 -9.14 -35.23
C MET A 382 -3.99 -9.47 -35.17
N THR A 383 -4.46 -10.18 -36.19
CA THR A 383 -5.79 -10.82 -36.25
C THR A 383 -5.69 -12.28 -35.83
N VAL A 384 -6.50 -12.71 -34.86
CA VAL A 384 -6.87 -14.12 -34.66
C VAL A 384 -8.36 -14.19 -34.31
N THR A 385 -9.08 -15.06 -35.00
CA THR A 385 -10.52 -15.32 -34.89
C THR A 385 -10.87 -16.14 -33.64
N ALA A 386 -11.72 -15.57 -32.77
CA ALA A 386 -12.34 -16.25 -31.63
C ALA A 386 -13.74 -16.79 -31.99
N LYS A 387 -14.09 -17.98 -31.48
CA LYS A 387 -15.43 -18.57 -31.59
C LYS A 387 -16.38 -17.94 -30.55
N GLN A 388 -17.28 -17.12 -31.08
CA GLN A 388 -18.60 -16.68 -30.58
C GLN A 388 -18.96 -16.94 -29.11
N SER A 389 -18.77 -15.94 -28.27
CA SER A 389 -19.74 -15.61 -27.21
C SER A 389 -21.04 -15.07 -27.85
N LYS A 390 -22.18 -15.20 -27.17
CA LYS A 390 -23.47 -14.69 -27.66
C LYS A 390 -23.31 -13.24 -28.13
N GLN A 391 -23.60 -12.96 -29.40
CA GLN A 391 -23.62 -11.60 -29.94
C GLN A 391 -24.68 -10.77 -29.18
N TRP A 392 -24.22 -9.87 -28.33
CA TRP A 392 -25.04 -8.80 -27.77
C TRP A 392 -25.47 -7.83 -28.88
N PRO A 393 -26.59 -7.11 -28.72
CA PRO A 393 -26.86 -5.96 -29.57
C PRO A 393 -25.68 -4.99 -29.48
N GLU A 394 -25.25 -4.43 -30.62
CA GLU A 394 -24.19 -3.42 -30.66
C GLU A 394 -24.68 -2.15 -29.93
N ILE A 395 -24.43 -2.08 -28.63
CA ILE A 395 -24.63 -0.89 -27.82
C ILE A 395 -23.34 -0.06 -27.91
N SER A 396 -23.41 1.08 -28.59
CA SER A 396 -22.27 2.00 -28.73
C SER A 396 -22.23 3.06 -27.63
N ASP A 397 -23.38 3.46 -27.10
CA ASP A 397 -23.53 4.37 -25.96
C ASP A 397 -23.97 3.57 -24.73
N TRP A 398 -23.02 3.18 -23.90
CA TRP A 398 -23.30 2.44 -22.67
C TRP A 398 -23.84 3.31 -21.54
N THR A 399 -23.93 4.65 -21.69
CA THR A 399 -24.50 5.53 -20.67
C THR A 399 -26.03 5.52 -20.71
N ASN A 400 -26.63 5.61 -21.90
CA ASN A 400 -28.10 5.61 -22.08
C ASN A 400 -28.62 4.66 -23.16
N GLY A 401 -27.76 4.15 -24.04
CA GLY A 401 -28.16 3.28 -25.16
C GLY A 401 -28.69 1.91 -24.74
N TRP A 402 -28.37 1.46 -23.52
CA TRP A 402 -28.93 0.24 -22.94
C TRP A 402 -30.46 0.24 -22.86
N LYS A 403 -31.09 1.42 -22.74
CA LYS A 403 -32.56 1.62 -22.75
C LYS A 403 -33.21 1.21 -24.07
N GLN A 404 -32.44 1.10 -25.15
CA GLN A 404 -32.95 0.69 -26.46
C GLN A 404 -33.05 -0.84 -26.61
N SER A 405 -32.40 -1.58 -25.71
CA SER A 405 -32.43 -3.04 -25.66
C SER A 405 -33.29 -3.50 -24.50
N ALA A 406 -34.50 -3.98 -24.78
CA ALA A 406 -35.44 -4.43 -23.74
C ALA A 406 -34.87 -5.49 -22.78
N ALA A 407 -33.93 -6.32 -23.26
CA ALA A 407 -33.25 -7.32 -22.44
C ALA A 407 -32.25 -6.68 -21.46
N VAL A 408 -31.45 -5.72 -21.92
CA VAL A 408 -30.45 -5.04 -21.09
C VAL A 408 -31.13 -4.04 -20.15
N GLU A 409 -32.15 -3.33 -20.63
CA GLU A 409 -33.01 -2.48 -19.79
C GLU A 409 -33.60 -3.27 -18.63
N ARG A 410 -34.24 -4.42 -18.90
CA ARG A 410 -34.76 -5.28 -17.84
C ARG A 410 -33.67 -5.70 -16.85
N LYS A 411 -32.52 -6.16 -17.33
CA LYS A 411 -31.38 -6.55 -16.47
C LYS A 411 -30.93 -5.38 -15.59
N PHE A 412 -30.89 -4.17 -16.15
CA PHE A 412 -30.36 -2.99 -15.46
C PHE A 412 -31.31 -2.34 -14.46
N THR A 413 -32.61 -2.65 -14.54
CA THR A 413 -33.64 -2.03 -13.69
C THR A 413 -34.41 -3.03 -12.81
N SER A 414 -34.13 -4.33 -12.90
CA SER A 414 -34.82 -5.36 -12.10
C SER A 414 -33.97 -5.80 -10.92
N PHE A 415 -34.50 -5.63 -9.71
CA PHE A 415 -33.84 -6.14 -8.51
C PHE A 415 -34.05 -7.64 -8.33
N ILE A 416 -33.08 -8.27 -7.67
CA ILE A 416 -33.19 -9.62 -7.09
C ILE A 416 -33.21 -9.44 -5.56
N LEU A 417 -34.40 -9.55 -4.96
CA LEU A 417 -34.60 -9.31 -3.53
C LEU A 417 -35.32 -10.46 -2.83
N GLU A 418 -34.98 -10.65 -1.57
CA GLU A 418 -35.70 -11.45 -0.58
C GLU A 418 -36.29 -10.55 0.53
N GLU A 419 -37.07 -11.17 1.41
CA GLU A 419 -37.63 -10.51 2.58
C GLU A 419 -36.53 -10.18 3.60
N SER A 420 -36.42 -8.90 3.98
CA SER A 420 -35.44 -8.45 4.97
C SER A 420 -35.62 -9.15 6.33
N PRO A 421 -34.51 -9.47 7.04
CA PRO A 421 -34.56 -9.86 8.45
C PRO A 421 -35.16 -8.80 9.39
N LEU A 422 -35.16 -7.52 8.98
CA LEU A 422 -35.71 -6.38 9.74
C LEU A 422 -37.13 -5.98 9.30
N GLU A 423 -37.78 -6.79 8.46
CA GLU A 423 -39.17 -6.61 7.99
C GLU A 423 -39.41 -5.22 7.35
N VAL A 424 -40.46 -4.51 7.78
CA VAL A 424 -40.98 -3.24 7.21
C VAL A 424 -39.92 -2.14 7.11
N GLN A 425 -38.81 -2.24 7.85
CA GLN A 425 -37.76 -1.23 7.87
C GLN A 425 -37.07 -1.06 6.51
N ASP A 426 -37.05 -2.09 5.65
CA ASP A 426 -36.33 -2.07 4.37
C ASP A 426 -37.27 -2.09 3.13
N GLU A 427 -38.58 -1.89 3.31
CA GLU A 427 -39.55 -1.92 2.20
C GLU A 427 -39.29 -0.82 1.15
N TYR A 428 -38.64 0.27 1.54
CA TYR A 428 -38.32 1.41 0.66
C TYR A 428 -37.22 1.12 -0.38
N VAL A 429 -36.57 -0.04 -0.34
CA VAL A 429 -35.42 -0.35 -1.22
C VAL A 429 -35.77 -0.22 -2.71
N GLU A 430 -36.97 -0.66 -3.10
CA GLU A 430 -37.43 -0.56 -4.49
C GLU A 430 -37.70 0.89 -4.90
N ASP A 431 -38.13 1.74 -3.96
CA ASP A 431 -38.35 3.18 -4.18
C ASP A 431 -37.05 3.98 -4.34
N MET A 432 -35.89 3.38 -4.06
CA MET A 432 -34.59 4.04 -4.25
C MET A 432 -34.24 4.22 -5.72
N LEU A 433 -34.77 3.37 -6.62
CA LEU A 433 -34.52 3.42 -8.06
C LEU A 433 -35.41 4.47 -8.72
N GLN A 434 -34.80 5.48 -9.37
CA GLN A 434 -35.57 6.53 -10.04
C GLN A 434 -35.98 6.13 -11.46
N ASP A 435 -37.06 6.74 -11.97
CA ASP A 435 -37.52 6.53 -13.34
C ASP A 435 -36.42 6.84 -14.36
N GLY A 436 -36.09 5.84 -15.19
CA GLY A 436 -35.06 5.95 -16.22
C GLY A 436 -33.62 5.86 -15.73
N GLU A 437 -33.41 5.48 -14.47
CA GLU A 437 -32.12 5.18 -13.85
C GLU A 437 -31.83 3.66 -13.91
N SER A 438 -30.57 3.25 -14.05
CA SER A 438 -30.16 1.85 -13.79
C SER A 438 -29.86 1.64 -12.30
N ILE A 439 -29.88 0.40 -11.82
CA ILE A 439 -29.48 0.07 -10.44
C ILE A 439 -28.03 0.52 -10.17
N LEU A 440 -27.13 0.46 -11.16
CA LEU A 440 -25.76 0.95 -10.99
C LEU A 440 -25.68 2.48 -10.88
N GLN A 441 -26.50 3.21 -11.64
CA GLN A 441 -26.62 4.67 -11.51
C GLN A 441 -27.22 5.07 -10.14
N MET A 442 -28.21 4.31 -9.66
CA MET A 442 -28.75 4.47 -8.30
C MET A 442 -27.65 4.30 -7.24
N LEU A 443 -26.83 3.24 -7.36
CA LEU A 443 -25.71 3.01 -6.44
C LEU A 443 -24.66 4.13 -6.52
N GLN A 444 -24.34 4.62 -7.71
CA GLN A 444 -23.44 5.76 -7.90
C GLN A 444 -23.98 7.02 -7.19
N ARG A 445 -25.27 7.32 -7.35
CA ARG A 445 -25.91 8.44 -6.68
C ARG A 445 -25.87 8.30 -5.16
N ILE A 446 -26.22 7.13 -4.62
CA ILE A 446 -26.13 6.84 -3.17
C ILE A 446 -24.69 7.00 -2.69
N SER A 447 -23.71 6.50 -3.45
CA SER A 447 -22.29 6.65 -3.11
C SER A 447 -21.83 8.11 -3.06
N TYR A 448 -22.31 8.95 -3.99
CA TYR A 448 -22.07 10.38 -3.96
C TYR A 448 -22.78 11.08 -2.80
N GLU A 449 -24.01 10.68 -2.45
CA GLU A 449 -24.72 11.18 -1.26
C GLU A 449 -23.95 10.87 0.03
N ILE A 450 -23.35 9.67 0.15
CA ILE A 450 -22.51 9.28 1.29
C ILE A 450 -21.20 10.09 1.27
N SER A 451 -20.54 10.16 0.12
CA SER A 451 -19.23 10.84 -0.02
C SER A 451 -19.31 12.36 0.17
N ALA A 452 -20.48 12.96 -0.05
CA ALA A 452 -20.72 14.40 0.17
C ALA A 452 -20.82 14.78 1.65
N GLN A 453 -20.84 13.81 2.56
CA GLN A 453 -20.92 14.05 4.00
C GLN A 453 -19.56 14.46 4.58
N ASN A 454 -19.58 15.29 5.62
CA ASN A 454 -18.34 15.72 6.28
C ASN A 454 -17.77 14.61 7.18
N ASN A 455 -16.45 14.56 7.37
CA ASN A 455 -15.72 13.55 8.16
C ASN A 455 -16.32 13.21 9.56
N PRO A 456 -16.81 14.18 10.37
CA PRO A 456 -17.45 13.87 11.67
C PRO A 456 -18.78 13.09 11.55
N GLN A 457 -19.27 12.90 10.33
CA GLN A 457 -20.50 12.21 9.99
C GLN A 457 -20.22 10.86 9.30
N ASP A 458 -18.97 10.37 9.21
CA ASP A 458 -18.68 9.01 8.73
C ASP A 458 -19.14 7.97 9.78
N GLN A 459 -20.44 7.72 9.81
CA GLN A 459 -21.15 6.82 10.72
C GLN A 459 -21.97 5.84 9.88
N LEU A 460 -22.09 4.58 10.33
CA LEU A 460 -22.82 3.52 9.64
C LEU A 460 -24.27 3.87 9.31
N LYS A 461 -24.90 4.77 10.08
CA LYS A 461 -26.26 5.27 9.80
C LYS A 461 -26.39 5.90 8.41
N ASN A 462 -25.31 6.44 7.87
CA ASN A 462 -25.30 7.07 6.55
C ASN A 462 -25.14 6.06 5.42
N PHE A 463 -24.67 4.86 5.74
CA PHE A 463 -24.61 3.71 4.84
C PHE A 463 -25.94 2.92 4.84
N GLU A 464 -26.98 3.39 5.55
CA GLU A 464 -28.20 2.62 5.76
C GLU A 464 -28.93 2.22 4.48
N LYS A 465 -28.88 3.05 3.43
CA LYS A 465 -29.40 2.67 2.10
C LYS A 465 -28.70 1.45 1.51
N LEU A 466 -27.38 1.35 1.71
CA LEU A 466 -26.59 0.18 1.30
C LEU A 466 -26.82 -1.01 2.23
N ASN A 467 -26.93 -0.78 3.55
CA ASN A 467 -27.26 -1.83 4.53
C ASN A 467 -28.63 -2.48 4.21
N ALA A 468 -29.66 -1.67 3.95
CA ALA A 468 -31.01 -2.13 3.62
C ALA A 468 -31.04 -2.92 2.31
N LEU A 469 -30.34 -2.43 1.28
CA LEU A 469 -30.19 -3.14 0.02
C LEU A 469 -29.45 -4.48 0.21
N PHE A 470 -28.39 -4.51 1.02
CA PHE A 470 -27.67 -5.75 1.34
C PHE A 470 -28.54 -6.76 2.07
N ARG A 471 -29.31 -6.32 3.08
CA ARG A 471 -30.26 -7.18 3.82
C ARG A 471 -31.36 -7.76 2.93
N ARG A 472 -31.74 -7.07 1.86
CA ARG A 472 -32.72 -7.55 0.89
C ARG A 472 -32.12 -8.31 -0.29
N GLY A 473 -30.83 -8.20 -0.60
CA GLY A 473 -30.20 -8.97 -1.68
C GLY A 473 -30.23 -10.48 -1.39
N VAL A 474 -30.20 -11.33 -2.41
CA VAL A 474 -30.28 -12.79 -2.24
C VAL A 474 -28.87 -13.38 -2.23
N ALA A 475 -28.58 -14.28 -1.29
CA ALA A 475 -27.26 -14.93 -1.24
C ALA A 475 -27.02 -15.80 -2.49
N PRO A 476 -25.83 -15.72 -3.12
CA PRO A 476 -25.39 -16.72 -4.09
C PRO A 476 -25.29 -18.12 -3.46
N THR A 477 -25.32 -19.15 -4.32
CA THR A 477 -25.23 -20.56 -3.91
C THR A 477 -24.06 -21.27 -4.58
N VAL A 478 -23.67 -22.43 -4.05
CA VAL A 478 -22.76 -23.35 -4.72
C VAL A 478 -23.56 -24.54 -5.23
N THR A 479 -23.40 -24.88 -6.51
CA THR A 479 -24.00 -26.07 -7.09
C THR A 479 -22.97 -26.83 -7.92
N ASN A 480 -22.68 -28.07 -7.54
CA ASN A 480 -21.66 -28.91 -8.19
C ASN A 480 -20.25 -28.26 -8.20
N GLY A 481 -19.94 -27.51 -7.13
CA GLY A 481 -18.68 -26.78 -6.95
C GLY A 481 -18.57 -25.53 -7.83
N LEU A 482 -19.69 -25.03 -8.36
CA LEU A 482 -19.74 -23.83 -9.17
C LEU A 482 -20.47 -22.72 -8.41
N PHE A 483 -19.90 -21.51 -8.45
CA PHE A 483 -20.56 -20.30 -7.97
C PHE A 483 -21.79 -20.01 -8.84
N GLN A 484 -22.94 -19.81 -8.19
CA GLN A 484 -24.22 -19.67 -8.87
C GLN A 484 -25.01 -18.48 -8.29
N GLY A 485 -25.21 -17.47 -9.14
CA GLY A 485 -26.20 -16.43 -8.91
C GLY A 485 -27.64 -16.89 -9.16
N ASN A 486 -28.57 -16.06 -8.71
CA ASN A 486 -30.01 -16.17 -8.80
C ASN A 486 -30.59 -15.51 -10.07
N GLY A 487 -29.79 -14.71 -10.80
CA GLY A 487 -30.16 -14.11 -12.09
C GLY A 487 -30.35 -15.12 -13.24
N GLU A 488 -30.75 -14.62 -14.42
CA GLU A 488 -30.91 -15.48 -15.60
C GLU A 488 -29.54 -16.04 -16.05
N SER A 489 -29.50 -17.34 -16.38
CA SER A 489 -28.27 -17.98 -16.84
C SER A 489 -27.81 -17.40 -18.18
N GLY A 490 -26.56 -16.91 -18.24
CA GLY A 490 -25.87 -16.69 -19.52
C GLY A 490 -25.19 -15.33 -19.74
N PHE A 491 -24.99 -14.51 -18.70
CA PHE A 491 -24.24 -13.25 -18.79
C PHE A 491 -22.77 -13.37 -18.37
N ASN A 492 -22.41 -14.38 -17.57
CA ASN A 492 -21.04 -14.60 -17.09
C ASN A 492 -20.27 -15.56 -17.98
N CYS A 493 -18.96 -15.34 -18.08
CA CYS A 493 -18.05 -16.21 -18.81
C CYS A 493 -17.72 -17.42 -17.92
N ARG A 494 -18.11 -18.63 -18.35
CA ARG A 494 -17.73 -19.88 -17.68
C ARG A 494 -16.81 -20.69 -18.56
N LEU A 495 -15.61 -20.96 -18.04
CA LEU A 495 -14.54 -21.57 -18.81
C LEU A 495 -13.92 -22.75 -18.05
N ASP A 496 -13.55 -23.76 -18.82
CA ASP A 496 -12.63 -24.80 -18.37
C ASP A 496 -11.29 -24.59 -19.08
N SER A 497 -10.20 -24.90 -18.41
CA SER A 497 -8.85 -24.83 -18.97
C SER A 497 -8.28 -26.24 -19.13
N ASP A 498 -7.74 -26.50 -20.33
CA ASP A 498 -6.98 -27.72 -20.61
C ASP A 498 -5.53 -27.61 -20.08
N GLU A 499 -5.10 -26.44 -19.60
CA GLU A 499 -3.78 -26.22 -19.03
C GLU A 499 -3.63 -26.98 -17.70
N THR A 500 -2.47 -27.58 -17.49
CA THR A 500 -2.19 -28.38 -16.28
C THR A 500 -1.38 -27.54 -15.30
N ASN A 501 -1.98 -27.27 -14.14
CA ASN A 501 -1.30 -26.70 -12.98
C ASN A 501 -0.95 -27.82 -11.99
N SER A 502 -0.03 -27.58 -11.06
CA SER A 502 0.29 -28.55 -9.99
C SER A 502 -0.10 -27.97 -8.63
N TRP A 503 -0.86 -28.73 -7.85
CA TRP A 503 -1.16 -28.40 -6.45
C TRP A 503 -0.55 -29.47 -5.54
N TYR A 504 0.60 -29.16 -4.93
CA TYR A 504 1.33 -30.06 -4.04
C TYR A 504 1.53 -31.46 -4.66
N GLY A 505 2.19 -31.48 -5.83
CA GLY A 505 2.56 -32.71 -6.52
C GLY A 505 1.49 -33.31 -7.43
N GLU A 506 0.22 -32.93 -7.27
CA GLU A 506 -0.88 -33.45 -8.10
C GLU A 506 -1.24 -32.49 -9.25
N PRO A 507 -1.32 -32.98 -10.50
CA PRO A 507 -1.80 -32.18 -11.61
C PRO A 507 -3.29 -31.87 -11.43
N VAL A 508 -3.63 -30.58 -11.58
CA VAL A 508 -4.99 -30.06 -11.49
C VAL A 508 -5.31 -29.23 -12.73
N HIS A 509 -6.56 -29.30 -13.15
CA HIS A 509 -7.11 -28.48 -14.22
C HIS A 509 -8.11 -27.50 -13.62
N SER A 510 -8.03 -26.25 -14.06
CA SER A 510 -8.98 -25.21 -13.66
C SER A 510 -10.33 -25.49 -14.33
N THR A 511 -11.37 -25.75 -13.54
CA THR A 511 -12.71 -26.05 -14.05
C THR A 511 -13.74 -25.08 -13.48
N GLY A 512 -14.70 -24.68 -14.31
CA GLY A 512 -15.77 -23.79 -13.94
C GLY A 512 -15.32 -22.38 -13.59
N PHE A 513 -14.20 -21.91 -14.17
CA PHE A 513 -13.68 -20.56 -13.97
C PHE A 513 -14.74 -19.54 -14.35
N ASP A 514 -15.12 -18.73 -13.37
CA ASP A 514 -16.04 -17.62 -13.47
C ASP A 514 -15.36 -16.37 -12.91
N TYR A 515 -15.56 -15.21 -13.52
CA TYR A 515 -14.93 -13.97 -13.07
C TYR A 515 -15.89 -12.79 -13.09
N TYR A 516 -15.71 -11.90 -12.12
CA TYR A 516 -16.49 -10.69 -11.96
C TYR A 516 -15.55 -9.52 -11.75
N HIS A 517 -15.88 -8.38 -12.33
CA HIS A 517 -15.13 -7.14 -12.18
C HIS A 517 -15.46 -6.46 -10.85
N GLY A 518 -14.44 -5.94 -10.19
CA GLY A 518 -14.54 -5.24 -8.92
C GLY A 518 -14.77 -3.74 -9.10
N ALA A 519 -15.57 -3.16 -8.21
CA ALA A 519 -15.65 -1.72 -8.00
C ALA A 519 -15.79 -1.42 -6.51
N THR A 520 -15.07 -0.41 -6.01
CA THR A 520 -15.26 0.10 -4.65
C THR A 520 -16.44 1.07 -4.66
N LEU A 521 -17.40 0.90 -3.74
CA LEU A 521 -18.56 1.78 -3.67
C LEU A 521 -18.34 2.90 -2.66
N ASN A 522 -18.14 2.56 -1.39
CA ASN A 522 -17.77 3.48 -0.31
C ASN A 522 -16.96 2.72 0.74
N LEU A 523 -15.91 3.32 1.29
CA LEU A 523 -15.14 2.78 2.40
C LEU A 523 -15.56 3.48 3.70
N HIS A 524 -15.58 2.73 4.80
CA HIS A 524 -15.86 3.19 6.15
C HIS A 524 -14.68 2.80 7.06
N CYS A 525 -14.32 3.64 8.03
CA CYS A 525 -13.29 3.27 9.01
C CYS A 525 -13.96 2.70 10.26
N GLY A 526 -14.26 1.40 10.26
CA GLY A 526 -15.04 0.74 11.33
C GLY A 526 -14.53 1.00 12.76
N PHE A 527 -13.23 1.24 12.92
CA PHE A 527 -12.62 1.54 14.23
C PHE A 527 -13.28 2.73 14.94
N THR A 528 -13.70 3.78 14.23
CA THR A 528 -14.23 5.01 14.87
C THR A 528 -15.50 4.78 15.69
N GLU A 529 -16.32 3.79 15.35
CA GLU A 529 -17.55 3.49 16.09
C GLU A 529 -17.29 2.75 17.40
N GLY A 530 -16.23 1.95 17.48
CA GLY A 530 -15.80 1.30 18.73
C GLY A 530 -15.12 2.27 19.71
N PHE A 531 -14.59 3.39 19.21
CA PHE A 531 -13.88 4.41 20.01
C PHE A 531 -14.73 5.61 20.42
N SER A 532 -15.95 5.73 19.89
CA SER A 532 -16.92 6.76 20.28
C SER A 532 -17.70 6.24 21.50
N MET A 533 -17.28 6.58 22.71
CA MET A 533 -18.10 6.25 23.89
C MET A 533 -19.40 7.07 23.87
N ASP A 534 -20.50 6.41 24.19
CA ASP A 534 -21.69 7.10 24.67
C ASP A 534 -21.29 7.92 25.90
N SER A 535 -21.54 9.22 25.87
CA SER A 535 -21.14 10.23 26.88
C SER A 535 -21.64 10.01 28.32
N THR A 536 -22.17 8.83 28.64
CA THR A 536 -22.85 8.52 29.91
C THR A 536 -22.18 7.47 30.80
N ASP A 537 -21.17 6.72 30.34
CA ASP A 537 -20.53 5.68 31.18
C ASP A 537 -19.16 6.12 31.74
N GLN A 538 -19.08 6.19 33.07
CA GLN A 538 -17.87 6.57 33.82
C GLN A 538 -16.86 5.41 33.95
N GLN A 539 -15.63 5.75 33.59
CA GLN A 539 -14.32 5.32 34.11
C GLN A 539 -14.15 3.86 34.60
N ASN A 540 -13.29 3.13 33.87
CA ASN A 540 -12.54 2.00 34.42
C ASN A 540 -11.04 2.21 34.15
N ASP A 541 -10.25 2.35 35.22
CA ASP A 541 -8.85 2.84 35.22
C ASP A 541 -7.79 1.83 34.73
N ASN A 542 -8.17 0.82 33.93
CA ASN A 542 -7.24 -0.19 33.40
C ASN A 542 -7.29 -0.33 31.87
N ALA A 543 -7.40 0.78 31.17
CA ALA A 543 -7.54 0.76 29.71
C ALA A 543 -6.16 0.85 29.02
N LEU A 544 -5.80 -0.22 28.30
CA LEU A 544 -4.65 -0.29 27.39
C LEU A 544 -4.84 0.69 26.21
N PHE A 545 -3.71 1.15 25.67
CA PHE A 545 -3.55 2.08 24.53
C PHE A 545 -4.37 1.59 23.32
N PRO A 546 -5.62 2.07 23.13
CA PRO A 546 -5.97 3.29 22.38
C PRO A 546 -7.00 4.21 23.08
N SER A 547 -7.55 3.81 24.24
CA SER A 547 -8.60 4.54 24.97
C SER A 547 -8.11 5.83 25.63
N ALA A 548 -6.84 5.89 26.05
CA ALA A 548 -6.22 7.10 26.56
C ALA A 548 -6.04 8.18 25.47
N LEU A 549 -5.88 7.75 24.21
CA LEU A 549 -5.79 8.64 23.04
C LEU A 549 -7.17 9.21 22.67
N ALA A 550 -8.22 8.37 22.71
CA ALA A 550 -9.61 8.81 22.51
C ALA A 550 -10.06 9.84 23.56
N ASN A 551 -9.76 9.60 24.84
CA ASN A 551 -10.10 10.54 25.93
C ASN A 551 -9.33 11.89 25.86
N MET A 552 -8.16 11.94 25.22
CA MET A 552 -7.42 13.20 24.99
C MET A 552 -7.93 14.00 23.78
N LEU A 553 -8.56 13.33 22.81
CA LEU A 553 -9.08 13.92 21.58
C LEU A 553 -10.52 14.45 21.72
N ASP A 554 -11.20 14.08 22.81
CA ASP A 554 -12.65 14.26 23.00
C ASP A 554 -13.12 15.71 23.29
N ASN A 555 -12.19 16.68 23.37
CA ASN A 555 -12.58 18.07 23.63
C ASN A 555 -12.74 18.96 22.39
N HIS A 556 -12.38 18.54 21.16
CA HIS A 556 -12.83 19.14 19.88
C HIS A 556 -12.31 18.26 18.70
N PRO A 557 -13.10 18.01 17.62
CA PRO A 557 -12.74 17.02 16.59
C PRO A 557 -11.85 17.60 15.47
N PRO A 558 -10.64 17.06 15.21
CA PRO A 558 -9.95 17.22 13.93
C PRO A 558 -10.20 16.05 12.97
N PRO A 559 -9.95 16.23 11.66
CA PRO A 559 -10.12 15.17 10.65
C PRO A 559 -9.16 14.01 10.94
N ASN A 560 -9.73 12.81 11.07
CA ASN A 560 -8.97 11.59 11.31
C ASN A 560 -8.16 11.22 10.05
N LEU A 561 -6.86 11.50 10.08
CA LEU A 561 -5.87 11.19 9.04
C LEU A 561 -5.93 9.70 8.64
N LEU A 562 -6.27 8.81 9.59
CA LEU A 562 -6.41 7.38 9.36
C LEU A 562 -7.53 7.06 8.36
N ASN A 563 -8.61 7.87 8.29
CA ASN A 563 -9.73 7.65 7.37
C ASN A 563 -9.39 8.09 5.94
N MET A 564 -8.69 9.21 5.77
CA MET A 564 -8.17 9.64 4.46
C MET A 564 -7.10 8.68 3.96
N THR A 565 -6.25 8.22 4.87
CA THR A 565 -5.23 7.21 4.61
C THR A 565 -5.92 5.89 4.25
N TRP A 566 -6.94 5.42 4.97
CA TRP A 566 -7.73 4.22 4.65
C TRP A 566 -8.46 4.30 3.29
N HIS A 567 -9.09 5.44 2.98
CA HIS A 567 -9.76 5.66 1.69
C HIS A 567 -8.77 5.65 0.50
N SER A 568 -7.54 6.14 0.72
CA SER A 568 -6.47 6.14 -0.28
C SER A 568 -5.71 4.81 -0.32
N ILE A 569 -5.60 4.13 0.82
CA ILE A 569 -4.93 2.84 1.03
C ILE A 569 -5.76 1.70 0.44
N GLY A 570 -7.08 1.67 0.61
CA GLY A 570 -7.92 0.60 0.00
C GLY A 570 -7.80 0.58 -1.52
N LYS A 571 -7.61 1.76 -2.12
CA LYS A 571 -7.30 1.99 -3.54
C LYS A 571 -5.85 1.58 -3.90
N PHE A 572 -4.90 1.80 -3.00
CA PHE A 572 -3.47 1.54 -3.20
C PHE A 572 -3.04 0.09 -2.94
N ILE A 573 -3.60 -0.57 -1.92
CA ILE A 573 -3.19 -1.92 -1.46
C ILE A 573 -3.66 -3.00 -2.44
N PHE A 574 -4.76 -2.78 -3.16
CA PHE A 574 -5.27 -3.77 -4.08
C PHE A 574 -5.62 -3.11 -5.43
N PRO A 575 -4.82 -3.30 -6.49
CA PRO A 575 -5.30 -3.18 -7.86
C PRO A 575 -6.27 -4.33 -8.16
N TRP A 576 -7.26 -4.49 -7.28
CA TRP A 576 -8.29 -5.49 -7.28
C TRP A 576 -9.21 -5.17 -8.44
N ALA A 577 -9.03 -5.95 -9.49
CA ALA A 577 -9.85 -5.91 -10.69
C ALA A 577 -11.16 -6.66 -10.49
N GLY A 578 -11.31 -7.42 -9.39
CA GLY A 578 -12.49 -8.23 -9.10
C GLY A 578 -12.15 -9.60 -8.51
N LYS A 579 -13.07 -10.56 -8.64
CA LYS A 579 -12.91 -11.90 -8.05
C LYS A 579 -13.19 -12.98 -9.09
N SER A 580 -12.42 -14.06 -9.03
CA SER A 580 -12.69 -15.27 -9.80
C SER A 580 -13.02 -16.43 -8.88
N PHE A 581 -13.87 -17.31 -9.37
CA PHE A 581 -14.32 -18.52 -8.70
C PHE A 581 -14.03 -19.72 -9.57
N GLU A 582 -13.44 -20.75 -8.98
CA GLU A 582 -13.09 -22.02 -9.62
C GLU A 582 -13.63 -23.16 -8.77
N LYS A 583 -13.86 -24.32 -9.39
CA LYS A 583 -14.22 -25.52 -8.63
C LYS A 583 -13.05 -25.98 -7.77
N ILE A 584 -13.32 -26.19 -6.48
CA ILE A 584 -12.34 -26.77 -5.55
C ILE A 584 -12.50 -28.30 -5.49
N SER A 585 -11.39 -29.03 -5.45
CA SER A 585 -11.39 -30.48 -5.20
C SER A 585 -11.53 -30.79 -3.71
N GLY A 586 -12.06 -31.96 -3.33
CA GLY A 586 -12.06 -32.42 -1.94
C GLY A 586 -10.66 -32.41 -1.31
N ARG A 587 -9.63 -32.84 -2.05
CA ARG A 587 -8.21 -32.82 -1.64
C ARG A 587 -7.72 -31.43 -1.24
N LYS A 588 -7.92 -30.45 -2.12
CA LYS A 588 -7.49 -29.06 -1.86
C LYS A 588 -8.28 -28.44 -0.71
N LEU A 589 -9.59 -28.67 -0.65
CA LEU A 589 -10.46 -28.16 0.40
C LEU A 589 -10.08 -28.70 1.79
N SER A 590 -9.85 -30.02 1.90
CA SER A 590 -9.49 -30.65 3.17
C SER A 590 -8.20 -30.10 3.76
N MET A 591 -7.23 -29.72 2.92
CA MET A 591 -5.99 -29.09 3.36
C MET A 591 -6.20 -27.62 3.76
N LEU A 592 -6.96 -26.84 2.97
CA LEU A 592 -7.14 -25.41 3.23
C LEU A 592 -7.98 -25.14 4.48
N LEU A 593 -8.88 -26.07 4.86
CA LEU A 593 -9.69 -26.02 6.07
C LEU A 593 -9.10 -26.79 7.25
N ASP A 594 -7.89 -27.36 7.13
CA ASP A 594 -7.24 -28.10 8.20
C ASP A 594 -6.71 -27.15 9.28
N GLU A 595 -7.16 -27.35 10.51
CA GLU A 595 -6.78 -26.58 11.70
C GLU A 595 -6.11 -27.46 12.77
N SER A 596 -5.67 -28.67 12.39
CA SER A 596 -5.06 -29.63 13.31
C SER A 596 -3.78 -29.08 13.97
N ASP A 597 -3.35 -29.71 15.06
CA ASP A 597 -2.14 -29.33 15.80
C ASP A 597 -0.84 -29.86 15.15
N ASP A 598 -0.96 -30.84 14.24
CA ASP A 598 0.12 -31.53 13.53
C ASP A 598 0.25 -31.11 12.05
N LEU A 599 -0.16 -29.88 11.70
CA LEU A 599 -0.11 -29.38 10.31
C LEU A 599 1.30 -29.42 9.69
N ASP A 600 2.35 -29.21 10.48
CA ASP A 600 3.75 -29.31 10.05
C ASP A 600 4.10 -30.71 9.54
N ASP A 601 3.55 -31.73 10.19
CA ASP A 601 3.78 -33.13 9.84
C ASP A 601 2.92 -33.57 8.65
N ARG A 602 1.68 -33.07 8.58
CA ARG A 602 0.72 -33.38 7.51
C ARG A 602 1.06 -32.74 6.18
N TYR A 603 1.48 -31.47 6.19
CA TYR A 603 1.67 -30.66 4.99
C TYR A 603 3.00 -29.88 5.01
N PRO A 604 4.15 -30.56 5.18
CA PRO A 604 5.44 -29.92 5.44
C PRO A 604 5.81 -28.88 4.37
N GLU A 605 5.55 -29.16 3.10
CA GLU A 605 5.83 -28.24 1.99
C GLU A 605 4.97 -26.96 2.06
N ARG A 606 3.67 -27.09 2.39
CA ARG A 606 2.77 -25.92 2.51
C ARG A 606 3.15 -25.05 3.69
N VAL A 607 3.44 -25.67 4.83
CA VAL A 607 3.91 -24.96 6.03
C VAL A 607 5.23 -24.24 5.77
N ASP A 608 6.20 -24.89 5.13
CA ASP A 608 7.48 -24.25 4.80
C ASP A 608 7.30 -23.06 3.85
N THR A 609 6.36 -23.17 2.90
CA THR A 609 5.97 -22.04 2.04
C THR A 609 5.36 -20.91 2.88
N LEU A 610 4.40 -21.18 3.78
CA LEU A 610 3.82 -20.16 4.66
C LEU A 610 4.87 -19.47 5.54
N LYS A 611 5.85 -20.22 6.02
CA LYS A 611 6.96 -19.72 6.84
C LYS A 611 7.90 -18.80 6.06
N SER A 612 8.16 -19.14 4.80
CA SER A 612 9.15 -18.47 3.95
C SER A 612 8.66 -17.15 3.37
N PHE A 613 7.33 -16.92 3.33
CA PHE A 613 6.74 -15.69 2.82
C PHE A 613 6.39 -14.77 4.00
N LEU A 614 7.10 -13.64 4.13
CA LEU A 614 6.95 -12.68 5.24
C LEU A 614 5.50 -12.25 5.47
N ALA A 615 4.76 -12.04 4.38
CA ALA A 615 3.35 -11.68 4.39
C ALA A 615 2.45 -12.74 5.01
N SER A 616 2.76 -14.03 4.86
CA SER A 616 1.96 -15.15 5.39
C SER A 616 2.25 -15.44 6.87
N ARG A 617 3.04 -14.60 7.53
CA ARG A 617 3.38 -14.76 8.94
C ARG A 617 2.18 -14.83 9.89
N PRO A 618 1.07 -14.07 9.71
CA PRO A 618 -0.12 -14.23 10.55
C PRO A 618 -0.68 -15.65 10.52
N HIS A 619 -0.74 -16.25 9.33
CA HIS A 619 -1.19 -17.63 9.13
C HIS A 619 -0.20 -18.65 9.67
N TYR A 620 1.10 -18.45 9.49
CA TYR A 620 2.10 -19.32 10.12
C TYR A 620 2.05 -19.26 11.65
N ASN A 621 1.79 -18.07 12.23
CA ASN A 621 1.59 -17.95 13.67
C ASN A 621 0.34 -18.72 14.16
N LEU A 622 -0.69 -18.89 13.33
CA LEU A 622 -1.83 -19.77 13.64
C LEU A 622 -1.36 -21.22 13.77
N ILE A 623 -0.54 -21.70 12.84
CA ILE A 623 0.01 -23.05 12.88
C ILE A 623 0.79 -23.30 14.17
N GLU A 624 1.67 -22.36 14.55
CA GLU A 624 2.43 -22.45 15.81
C GLU A 624 1.51 -22.47 17.05
N LYS A 625 0.39 -21.73 17.02
CA LYS A 625 -0.60 -21.73 18.11
C LYS A 625 -1.40 -23.04 18.16
N ASN A 626 -1.78 -23.60 17.02
CA ASN A 626 -2.46 -24.90 16.93
C ASN A 626 -1.56 -25.99 17.53
N LYS A 627 -0.29 -26.01 17.13
CA LYS A 627 0.74 -26.92 17.65
C LYS A 627 0.95 -26.79 19.16
N ALA A 628 0.78 -25.59 19.71
CA ALA A 628 0.84 -25.35 21.15
C ALA A 628 -0.45 -25.73 21.90
N HIS A 629 -1.43 -26.34 21.24
CA HIS A 629 -2.77 -26.65 21.76
C HIS A 629 -3.45 -25.42 22.40
N PHE A 630 -3.32 -24.27 21.74
CA PHE A 630 -3.89 -23.01 22.23
C PHE A 630 -5.42 -23.07 22.37
N TRP A 631 -6.09 -23.82 21.48
CA TRP A 631 -7.54 -23.92 21.43
C TRP A 631 -8.09 -24.98 22.39
N LYS A 632 -9.21 -24.65 23.05
CA LYS A 632 -9.89 -25.56 23.99
C LYS A 632 -10.94 -26.45 23.33
N ALA A 633 -11.37 -26.08 22.12
CA ALA A 633 -12.42 -26.75 21.38
C ALA A 633 -11.93 -27.08 19.97
N ASP A 634 -12.20 -28.32 19.56
CA ASP A 634 -11.99 -28.87 18.24
C ASP A 634 -12.65 -28.00 17.13
N GLY A 635 -11.94 -27.78 16.02
CA GLY A 635 -12.49 -27.09 14.84
C GLY A 635 -13.63 -27.87 14.19
N VAL A 636 -14.48 -27.19 13.41
CA VAL A 636 -15.75 -27.74 12.88
C VAL A 636 -15.53 -29.01 12.04
N TYR A 637 -14.41 -29.10 11.32
CA TYR A 637 -14.10 -30.22 10.44
C TYR A 637 -13.16 -31.28 11.04
N VAL A 638 -12.70 -31.13 12.28
CA VAL A 638 -11.64 -32.01 12.83
C VAL A 638 -12.03 -33.49 12.79
N LYS A 639 -13.32 -33.82 12.94
CA LYS A 639 -13.80 -35.20 12.90
C LYS A 639 -13.49 -35.91 11.57
N HIS A 640 -13.41 -35.15 10.47
CA HIS A 640 -13.11 -35.63 9.12
C HIS A 640 -11.63 -35.49 8.75
N LEU A 641 -10.80 -35.05 9.70
CA LEU A 641 -9.35 -34.91 9.58
C LEU A 641 -8.60 -35.85 10.55
N LYS A 642 -9.29 -36.47 11.50
CA LYS A 642 -8.71 -37.40 12.49
C LYS A 642 -8.11 -38.67 11.87
N SER A 643 -8.61 -39.11 10.71
CA SER A 643 -8.08 -40.30 10.01
C SER A 643 -6.72 -40.06 9.36
N GLY A 644 -6.40 -38.80 9.02
CA GLY A 644 -5.12 -38.38 8.44
C GLY A 644 -5.30 -37.29 7.39
N ALA A 645 -4.20 -36.90 6.75
CA ALA A 645 -4.22 -36.02 5.59
C ALA A 645 -4.69 -36.77 4.34
N TRP A 646 -5.20 -36.05 3.33
CA TRP A 646 -5.78 -36.67 2.12
C TRP A 646 -4.85 -37.70 1.47
N ASP A 647 -3.58 -37.33 1.29
CA ASP A 647 -2.55 -38.18 0.66
C ASP A 647 -1.95 -39.19 1.64
N GLN A 648 -2.22 -39.06 2.95
CA GLN A 648 -1.60 -39.85 4.01
C GLN A 648 -2.61 -40.21 5.10
N GLY A 649 -3.25 -41.37 4.94
CA GLY A 649 -4.04 -42.00 6.01
C GLY A 649 -5.53 -41.64 6.04
N MET A 650 -5.99 -40.59 5.34
CA MET A 650 -7.42 -40.25 5.29
C MET A 650 -8.27 -41.40 4.74
N SER A 651 -9.36 -41.72 5.43
CA SER A 651 -10.30 -42.79 5.07
C SER A 651 -11.06 -42.48 3.77
N ASP A 652 -11.57 -43.52 3.09
CA ASP A 652 -12.39 -43.33 1.89
C ASP A 652 -13.71 -42.63 2.23
N GLU A 653 -14.27 -42.88 3.42
CA GLU A 653 -15.46 -42.19 3.92
C GLU A 653 -15.22 -40.69 4.12
N ASP A 654 -14.08 -40.29 4.70
CA ASP A 654 -13.73 -38.88 4.88
C ASP A 654 -13.39 -38.21 3.54
N LYS A 655 -12.75 -38.91 2.60
CA LYS A 655 -12.54 -38.41 1.23
C LYS A 655 -13.87 -38.14 0.53
N ALA A 656 -14.82 -39.07 0.64
CA ALA A 656 -16.15 -38.89 0.08
C ALA A 656 -16.90 -37.71 0.72
N PHE A 657 -16.73 -37.49 2.03
CA PHE A 657 -17.23 -36.30 2.71
C PHE A 657 -16.64 -35.03 2.09
N TRP A 658 -15.32 -34.94 1.95
CA TRP A 658 -14.65 -33.76 1.41
C TRP A 658 -15.00 -33.46 -0.06
N GLU A 659 -15.17 -34.48 -0.90
CA GLU A 659 -15.68 -34.30 -2.26
C GLU A 659 -17.12 -33.79 -2.27
N HIS A 660 -17.96 -34.31 -1.39
CA HIS A 660 -19.34 -33.84 -1.27
C HIS A 660 -19.40 -32.39 -0.76
N GLU A 661 -18.62 -32.08 0.26
CA GLU A 661 -18.51 -30.74 0.85
C GLU A 661 -18.03 -29.72 -0.20
N ALA A 662 -16.98 -30.07 -0.95
CA ALA A 662 -16.46 -29.26 -2.05
C ALA A 662 -17.49 -29.04 -3.16
N ALA A 663 -18.25 -30.07 -3.53
CA ALA A 663 -19.26 -29.96 -4.57
C ALA A 663 -20.52 -29.18 -4.14
N THR A 664 -20.79 -29.09 -2.85
CA THR A 664 -22.08 -28.56 -2.34
C THR A 664 -21.95 -27.17 -1.76
N HIS A 665 -20.82 -26.83 -1.13
CA HIS A 665 -20.73 -25.64 -0.28
C HIS A 665 -19.54 -24.73 -0.54
N TRP A 666 -18.57 -25.14 -1.37
CA TRP A 666 -17.30 -24.44 -1.49
C TRP A 666 -16.86 -24.18 -2.94
N VAL A 667 -16.17 -23.05 -3.11
CA VAL A 667 -15.45 -22.70 -4.34
C VAL A 667 -14.06 -22.15 -3.99
N ASP A 668 -13.12 -22.36 -4.89
CA ASP A 668 -11.77 -21.80 -4.82
C ASP A 668 -11.79 -20.39 -5.39
N GLY A 669 -11.59 -19.40 -4.53
CA GLY A 669 -11.67 -17.99 -4.88
C GLY A 669 -10.28 -17.38 -5.04
N ASN A 670 -10.14 -16.48 -6.02
CA ASN A 670 -8.92 -15.66 -6.16
C ASN A 670 -9.32 -14.20 -6.34
N ASN A 671 -8.56 -13.30 -5.72
CA ASN A 671 -8.62 -11.89 -6.10
C ASN A 671 -7.94 -11.72 -7.46
N ILE A 672 -8.66 -11.08 -8.37
CA ILE A 672 -8.20 -10.74 -9.69
C ILE A 672 -7.48 -9.41 -9.58
N GLN A 673 -6.31 -9.33 -10.20
CA GLN A 673 -5.52 -8.11 -10.23
C GLN A 673 -5.33 -7.66 -11.67
N ASP A 674 -5.39 -6.36 -11.89
CA ASP A 674 -5.33 -5.80 -13.24
C ASP A 674 -3.89 -5.64 -13.76
N LYS A 675 -3.76 -5.32 -15.05
CA LYS A 675 -2.47 -5.10 -15.74
C LYS A 675 -1.54 -4.08 -15.08
N ARG A 676 -2.03 -3.16 -14.23
CA ARG A 676 -1.20 -2.19 -13.50
C ARG A 676 -0.29 -2.87 -12.49
N ILE A 677 -0.70 -4.03 -11.95
CA ILE A 677 0.14 -4.80 -11.02
C ILE A 677 1.31 -5.50 -11.72
N VAL A 678 1.29 -5.62 -13.05
CA VAL A 678 2.28 -6.40 -13.79
C VAL A 678 3.70 -5.83 -13.64
N ALA A 679 3.82 -4.51 -13.51
CA ALA A 679 5.11 -3.87 -13.23
C ALA A 679 5.68 -4.23 -11.83
N ALA A 680 4.82 -4.66 -10.90
CA ALA A 680 5.17 -5.09 -9.55
C ALA A 680 5.19 -6.62 -9.40
N ASP A 681 5.12 -7.40 -10.50
CA ASP A 681 5.18 -8.87 -10.50
C ASP A 681 6.26 -9.45 -9.56
N PRO A 682 7.52 -8.96 -9.57
CA PRO A 682 8.56 -9.49 -8.69
C PRO A 682 8.25 -9.31 -7.21
N LEU A 683 7.69 -8.15 -6.83
CA LEU A 683 7.29 -7.87 -5.45
C LEU A 683 6.09 -8.74 -5.07
N MET A 684 5.08 -8.82 -5.92
CA MET A 684 3.88 -9.62 -5.67
C MET A 684 4.20 -11.10 -5.48
N ARG A 685 5.16 -11.64 -6.24
CA ARG A 685 5.69 -13.00 -6.05
C ARG A 685 6.41 -13.21 -4.72
N ILE A 686 6.86 -12.15 -4.04
CA ILE A 686 7.49 -12.22 -2.72
C ILE A 686 6.45 -12.07 -1.61
N VAL A 687 5.46 -11.20 -1.80
CA VAL A 687 4.48 -10.86 -0.75
C VAL A 687 3.21 -11.72 -0.81
N ASP A 688 2.94 -12.39 -1.91
CA ASP A 688 1.77 -13.24 -2.04
C ASP A 688 2.17 -14.60 -2.58
N MET A 689 2.15 -15.59 -1.69
CA MET A 689 2.49 -16.99 -2.01
C MET A 689 1.54 -17.61 -3.04
N ASN A 690 0.35 -17.03 -3.22
CA ASN A 690 -0.67 -17.52 -4.14
C ASN A 690 -0.70 -16.69 -5.45
N TYR A 691 0.22 -15.74 -5.61
CA TYR A 691 0.29 -14.90 -6.80
C TYR A 691 0.74 -15.70 -8.03
N ARG A 692 -0.09 -15.71 -9.07
CA ARG A 692 0.15 -16.45 -10.30
C ARG A 692 -0.31 -15.71 -11.54
N VAL A 693 0.31 -16.08 -12.67
CA VAL A 693 -0.24 -15.79 -13.99
C VAL A 693 -1.37 -16.78 -14.24
N PRO A 694 -2.59 -16.33 -14.59
CA PRO A 694 -3.70 -17.23 -14.91
C PRO A 694 -3.43 -18.00 -16.19
N ASP A 695 -4.17 -19.08 -16.39
CA ASP A 695 -4.15 -19.86 -17.62
C ASP A 695 -4.38 -18.95 -18.84
N ALA A 696 -3.66 -19.21 -19.94
CA ALA A 696 -3.72 -18.38 -21.15
C ALA A 696 -5.13 -18.31 -21.74
N SER A 697 -5.91 -19.39 -21.60
CA SER A 697 -7.33 -19.43 -21.97
C SER A 697 -8.18 -18.40 -21.22
N PHE A 698 -7.92 -18.19 -19.92
CA PHE A 698 -8.63 -17.21 -19.09
C PHE A 698 -8.22 -15.78 -19.45
N LEU A 699 -6.92 -15.54 -19.65
CA LEU A 699 -6.43 -14.23 -20.10
C LEU A 699 -6.99 -13.84 -21.48
N ALA A 700 -7.12 -14.80 -22.39
CA ALA A 700 -7.70 -14.57 -23.70
C ALA A 700 -9.19 -14.19 -23.60
N ALA A 701 -9.95 -14.86 -22.73
CA ALA A 701 -11.34 -14.51 -22.48
C ALA A 701 -11.48 -13.11 -21.88
N ALA A 702 -10.68 -12.79 -20.86
CA ALA A 702 -10.66 -11.48 -20.23
C ALA A 702 -10.30 -10.35 -21.20
N SER A 703 -9.32 -10.59 -22.09
CA SER A 703 -8.88 -9.65 -23.12
C SER A 703 -9.93 -9.38 -24.20
N ASN A 704 -10.90 -10.28 -24.38
CA ASN A 704 -12.03 -10.09 -25.28
C ASN A 704 -13.19 -9.32 -24.62
N GLY A 705 -13.19 -9.21 -23.29
CA GLY A 705 -14.16 -8.45 -22.51
C GLY A 705 -13.62 -7.07 -22.09
N PRO A 706 -14.38 -6.32 -21.26
CA PRO A 706 -13.94 -5.04 -20.70
C PRO A 706 -12.95 -5.21 -19.52
N SER A 707 -12.44 -6.43 -19.28
CA SER A 707 -11.66 -6.75 -18.08
C SER A 707 -10.24 -6.24 -18.16
N PRO A 708 -9.74 -5.55 -17.12
CA PRO A 708 -8.33 -5.23 -17.04
C PRO A 708 -7.49 -6.36 -16.40
N PHE A 709 -8.10 -7.52 -16.12
CA PHE A 709 -7.51 -8.72 -15.50
C PHE A 709 -6.20 -9.17 -16.17
N ALA A 710 -5.13 -9.29 -15.38
CA ALA A 710 -3.86 -9.84 -15.82
C ALA A 710 -3.25 -10.88 -14.86
N ARG A 711 -3.64 -10.89 -13.58
CA ARG A 711 -3.04 -11.71 -12.52
C ARG A 711 -4.09 -12.23 -11.55
N GLN A 712 -3.82 -13.40 -10.96
CA GLN A 712 -4.55 -13.89 -9.79
C GLN A 712 -3.61 -13.83 -8.58
N GLY A 713 -4.16 -13.45 -7.43
CA GLY A 713 -3.46 -13.46 -6.15
C GLY A 713 -4.48 -13.48 -5.01
N TYR A 714 -4.00 -13.62 -3.78
CA TYR A 714 -4.81 -13.70 -2.56
C TYR A 714 -5.98 -14.68 -2.71
N ILE A 715 -5.71 -15.97 -2.47
CA ILE A 715 -6.78 -16.97 -2.49
C ILE A 715 -7.72 -16.75 -1.31
N PHE A 716 -8.97 -17.13 -1.50
CA PHE A 716 -9.99 -17.21 -0.46
C PHE A 716 -10.87 -18.42 -0.70
N LEU A 717 -11.53 -18.90 0.35
CA LEU A 717 -12.54 -19.93 0.23
C LEU A 717 -13.92 -19.28 0.22
N GLY A 718 -14.64 -19.42 -0.89
CA GLY A 718 -16.03 -18.98 -1.00
C GLY A 718 -16.97 -20.06 -0.48
N THR A 719 -17.94 -19.71 0.36
CA THR A 719 -18.93 -20.66 0.87
C THR A 719 -20.33 -20.06 0.95
N ASP A 720 -21.33 -20.88 0.62
CA ASP A 720 -22.74 -20.50 0.68
C ASP A 720 -23.42 -20.90 2.00
N ASP A 721 -24.72 -20.60 2.08
CA ASP A 721 -25.61 -20.91 3.22
C ASP A 721 -25.12 -20.41 4.60
N ARG A 722 -24.30 -19.35 4.61
CA ARG A 722 -23.80 -18.74 5.85
C ARG A 722 -24.74 -17.67 6.37
N GLU A 723 -24.76 -17.53 7.69
CA GLU A 723 -25.41 -16.38 8.34
C GLU A 723 -24.44 -15.22 8.41
N SER A 724 -24.95 -13.99 8.26
CA SER A 724 -24.13 -12.79 8.35
C SER A 724 -23.52 -12.64 9.73
N VAL A 725 -22.21 -12.39 9.82
CA VAL A 725 -21.49 -12.14 11.08
C VAL A 725 -21.74 -10.74 11.63
N LEU A 726 -22.28 -9.83 10.82
CA LEU A 726 -22.57 -8.47 11.26
C LEU A 726 -23.94 -8.40 11.95
N PRO A 727 -24.01 -7.99 13.22
CA PRO A 727 -25.28 -7.91 13.94
C PRO A 727 -26.31 -6.99 13.26
N MET A 728 -25.88 -5.93 12.58
CA MET A 728 -26.73 -4.98 11.87
C MET A 728 -27.53 -5.57 10.69
N ASN A 729 -27.12 -6.75 10.20
CA ASN A 729 -27.82 -7.47 9.14
C ASN A 729 -28.89 -8.43 9.70
N ASN A 730 -28.95 -8.61 11.01
CA ASN A 730 -29.69 -9.67 11.67
C ASN A 730 -30.76 -9.12 12.60
N ASN A 731 -31.82 -9.91 12.81
CA ASN A 731 -32.76 -9.73 13.92
C ASN A 731 -32.60 -10.89 14.92
N LYS A 732 -33.28 -10.82 16.08
CA LYS A 732 -33.30 -11.87 17.10
C LYS A 732 -33.83 -13.19 16.55
N ASP A 733 -34.85 -13.13 15.70
CA ASP A 733 -35.58 -14.31 15.24
C ASP A 733 -35.25 -14.73 13.79
N LYS A 734 -34.54 -13.89 13.03
CA LYS A 734 -34.19 -14.13 11.62
C LYS A 734 -32.79 -13.61 11.31
N LYS A 735 -31.94 -14.46 10.74
CA LYS A 735 -30.56 -14.14 10.36
C LYS A 735 -30.46 -13.96 8.84
N LYS A 736 -29.64 -13.00 8.39
CA LYS A 736 -29.40 -12.80 6.96
C LYS A 736 -28.53 -13.92 6.42
N LYS A 737 -28.97 -14.57 5.34
CA LYS A 737 -28.13 -15.50 4.59
C LYS A 737 -27.22 -14.73 3.63
N VAL A 738 -25.96 -15.13 3.55
CA VAL A 738 -24.90 -14.50 2.75
C VAL A 738 -24.00 -15.56 2.15
N PHE A 739 -23.29 -15.19 1.09
CA PHE A 739 -22.12 -15.92 0.63
C PHE A 739 -20.87 -15.31 1.25
N GLN A 740 -20.02 -16.12 1.88
CA GLN A 740 -18.84 -15.63 2.61
C GLN A 740 -17.54 -15.93 1.88
N PHE A 741 -16.61 -14.98 1.91
CA PHE A 741 -15.21 -15.18 1.52
C PHE A 741 -14.34 -15.30 2.77
N HIS A 742 -13.75 -16.48 2.97
CA HIS A 742 -12.87 -16.78 4.09
C HIS A 742 -11.40 -16.66 3.67
N TYR A 743 -10.67 -15.73 4.30
CA TYR A 743 -9.23 -15.54 4.09
C TYR A 743 -8.37 -16.03 5.27
N ARG A 744 -9.02 -16.46 6.35
CA ARG A 744 -8.40 -16.53 7.69
C ARG A 744 -7.91 -17.93 8.09
N PHE A 745 -8.31 -18.98 7.37
CA PHE A 745 -7.84 -20.35 7.67
C PHE A 745 -6.31 -20.45 7.51
N PRO A 746 -5.61 -21.18 8.39
CA PRO A 746 -4.16 -21.16 8.48
C PRO A 746 -3.45 -21.57 7.18
N MET A 747 -4.06 -22.46 6.40
CA MET A 747 -3.43 -23.00 5.19
C MET A 747 -3.67 -22.16 3.92
N ILE A 748 -4.50 -21.12 4.01
CA ILE A 748 -4.78 -20.16 2.91
C ILE A 748 -3.55 -19.28 2.63
N GLY A 749 -3.00 -18.65 3.67
CA GLY A 749 -1.90 -17.69 3.54
C GLY A 749 -2.32 -16.35 2.92
N GLY A 750 -1.54 -15.30 3.16
CA GLY A 750 -1.80 -13.95 2.64
C GLY A 750 -1.33 -12.84 3.57
N PRO A 751 -1.01 -11.64 3.05
CA PRO A 751 -0.49 -10.52 3.83
C PRO A 751 -1.50 -9.99 4.84
N THR A 752 -1.02 -9.43 5.94
CA THR A 752 -1.79 -8.47 6.73
C THR A 752 -2.17 -7.27 5.83
N PRO A 753 -3.43 -6.79 5.85
CA PRO A 753 -4.52 -7.15 6.76
C PRO A 753 -5.44 -8.29 6.27
N ILE A 754 -5.23 -8.89 5.10
CA ILE A 754 -6.14 -9.91 4.51
C ILE A 754 -6.40 -11.08 5.47
N GLY A 755 -5.42 -11.49 6.29
CA GLY A 755 -5.61 -12.54 7.30
C GLY A 755 -6.63 -12.22 8.40
N TYR A 756 -7.11 -10.97 8.49
CA TYR A 756 -8.18 -10.52 9.38
C TYR A 756 -9.51 -10.26 8.64
N CYS A 757 -9.51 -10.41 7.31
CA CYS A 757 -10.64 -10.11 6.45
C CYS A 757 -11.63 -11.27 6.41
N LEU A 758 -12.90 -10.92 6.36
CA LEU A 758 -14.02 -11.76 5.96
C LEU A 758 -14.90 -10.88 5.08
N ASP A 759 -15.29 -11.35 3.91
CA ASP A 759 -16.25 -10.59 3.09
C ASP A 759 -17.58 -11.33 3.06
N GLU A 760 -18.68 -10.58 2.95
CA GLU A 760 -20.02 -11.12 2.72
C GLU A 760 -20.59 -10.58 1.42
N LEU A 761 -21.28 -11.41 0.66
CA LEU A 761 -21.79 -11.10 -0.66
C LEU A 761 -23.26 -11.49 -0.81
N VAL A 762 -24.04 -10.59 -1.43
CA VAL A 762 -25.40 -10.86 -1.92
C VAL A 762 -25.54 -10.40 -3.37
N GLU A 763 -26.45 -11.01 -4.11
CA GLU A 763 -26.86 -10.56 -5.44
C GLU A 763 -28.04 -9.60 -5.31
N ILE A 764 -27.95 -8.46 -6.00
CA ILE A 764 -28.97 -7.40 -5.96
C ILE A 764 -29.63 -7.18 -7.32
N ALA A 765 -28.97 -7.59 -8.39
CA ALA A 765 -29.53 -7.71 -9.74
C ALA A 765 -28.75 -8.77 -10.50
N ASP A 766 -29.31 -9.26 -11.60
CA ASP A 766 -28.69 -10.32 -12.41
C ASP A 766 -27.27 -9.92 -12.83
N GLY A 767 -26.25 -10.62 -12.30
CA GLY A 767 -24.83 -10.37 -12.58
C GLY A 767 -24.23 -9.14 -11.86
N LEU A 768 -24.96 -8.57 -10.89
CA LEU A 768 -24.52 -7.47 -10.04
C LEU A 768 -24.67 -7.86 -8.56
N TYR A 769 -23.53 -7.94 -7.88
CA TYR A 769 -23.46 -8.33 -6.48
C TYR A 769 -22.97 -7.17 -5.62
N LEU A 770 -23.53 -7.06 -4.43
CA LEU A 770 -23.13 -6.12 -3.39
C LEU A 770 -22.41 -6.88 -2.29
N GLY A 771 -21.17 -6.46 -2.02
CA GLY A 771 -20.31 -7.03 -1.00
C GLY A 771 -20.07 -6.08 0.16
N GLN A 772 -19.93 -6.65 1.35
CA GLN A 772 -19.48 -5.99 2.57
C GLN A 772 -18.03 -6.42 2.87
N LEU A 773 -17.14 -5.44 3.04
CA LEU A 773 -15.76 -5.63 3.45
C LEU A 773 -15.68 -5.60 4.98
N ILE A 774 -15.29 -6.71 5.62
CA ILE A 774 -15.38 -6.85 7.08
C ILE A 774 -14.01 -7.26 7.63
N TYR A 775 -13.57 -6.63 8.71
CA TYR A 775 -12.35 -7.02 9.41
C TYR A 775 -12.62 -7.36 10.88
N SER A 776 -11.93 -8.39 11.36
CA SER A 776 -11.81 -8.69 12.79
C SER A 776 -11.03 -7.57 13.47
N THR A 777 -11.61 -6.93 14.48
CA THR A 777 -10.92 -5.90 15.27
C THR A 777 -10.27 -6.43 16.55
N ALA A 778 -10.56 -7.68 16.93
CA ALA A 778 -9.80 -8.42 17.93
C ALA A 778 -8.47 -8.91 17.33
N LEU A 779 -7.50 -8.00 17.15
CA LEU A 779 -6.23 -8.29 16.45
C LEU A 779 -5.33 -9.29 17.20
N ASP A 780 -5.52 -9.43 18.51
CA ASP A 780 -4.84 -10.36 19.40
C ASP A 780 -5.45 -11.77 19.36
N LEU A 781 -6.70 -11.91 18.90
CA LEU A 781 -7.43 -13.17 18.80
C LEU A 781 -7.25 -13.80 17.41
N PRO A 782 -6.48 -14.90 17.31
CA PRO A 782 -6.28 -15.57 16.04
C PRO A 782 -7.53 -16.29 15.55
N PHE A 783 -7.62 -16.56 14.25
CA PHE A 783 -8.76 -17.29 13.71
C PHE A 783 -8.73 -18.77 14.07
N HIS A 784 -9.88 -19.32 14.46
CA HIS A 784 -10.14 -20.74 14.60
C HIS A 784 -11.65 -20.98 14.49
N SER A 785 -12.08 -21.99 13.72
CA SER A 785 -13.49 -22.21 13.41
C SER A 785 -14.39 -22.56 14.61
N SER A 786 -13.80 -22.92 15.76
CA SER A 786 -14.54 -23.22 16.99
C SER A 786 -14.82 -22.00 17.88
N VAL A 787 -14.25 -20.84 17.56
CA VAL A 787 -14.46 -19.59 18.29
C VAL A 787 -15.72 -18.91 17.77
N ASP A 788 -16.53 -18.37 18.69
CA ASP A 788 -17.74 -17.63 18.32
C ASP A 788 -17.37 -16.39 17.49
N SER A 789 -18.11 -16.15 16.40
CA SER A 789 -17.88 -15.01 15.52
C SER A 789 -17.89 -13.66 16.25
N ASP A 790 -18.68 -13.54 17.32
CA ASP A 790 -18.79 -12.32 18.12
C ASP A 790 -17.49 -12.00 18.86
N GLU A 791 -16.66 -13.00 19.19
CA GLU A 791 -15.38 -12.79 19.87
C GLU A 791 -14.36 -12.07 18.96
N TYR A 792 -14.49 -12.20 17.64
CA TYR A 792 -13.63 -11.50 16.68
C TYR A 792 -13.91 -10.01 16.55
N ARG A 793 -15.06 -9.54 17.08
CA ARG A 793 -15.48 -8.14 17.01
C ARG A 793 -15.40 -7.61 15.58
N TYR A 794 -16.04 -8.33 14.66
CA TYR A 794 -16.08 -7.95 13.26
C TYR A 794 -16.73 -6.57 13.09
N GLN A 795 -16.11 -5.72 12.28
CA GLN A 795 -16.65 -4.42 11.92
C GLN A 795 -16.67 -4.25 10.40
N LEU A 796 -17.64 -3.49 9.91
CA LEU A 796 -17.77 -3.14 8.51
C LEU A 796 -16.74 -2.05 8.15
N PHE A 797 -16.01 -2.24 7.05
CA PHE A 797 -15.02 -1.30 6.53
C PHE A 797 -15.38 -0.76 5.14
N GLY A 798 -16.51 -1.18 4.59
CA GLY A 798 -17.04 -0.60 3.36
C GLY A 798 -17.85 -1.57 2.52
N TYR A 799 -18.21 -1.08 1.34
CA TYR A 799 -18.98 -1.77 0.33
C TYR A 799 -18.21 -1.87 -0.98
N PHE A 800 -18.30 -3.02 -1.62
CA PHE A 800 -17.77 -3.26 -2.96
C PHE A 800 -18.82 -3.89 -3.86
N LEU A 801 -18.60 -3.85 -5.16
CA LEU A 801 -19.43 -4.49 -6.17
C LEU A 801 -18.64 -5.57 -6.91
N LEU A 802 -19.34 -6.65 -7.28
CA LEU A 802 -18.89 -7.58 -8.31
C LEU A 802 -19.85 -7.46 -9.50
N LEU A 803 -19.29 -7.31 -10.69
CA LEU A 803 -20.00 -6.95 -11.91
C LEU A 803 -19.68 -7.98 -12.99
N ASP A 804 -20.65 -8.39 -13.78
CA ASP A 804 -20.38 -9.07 -15.05
C ASP A 804 -19.86 -8.11 -16.14
N ASP A 805 -19.53 -8.63 -17.31
CA ASP A 805 -19.01 -7.82 -18.43
C ASP A 805 -19.98 -6.71 -18.86
N THR A 806 -21.30 -6.96 -18.88
CA THR A 806 -22.28 -5.95 -19.30
C THR A 806 -22.40 -4.81 -18.29
N TRP A 807 -22.39 -5.14 -17.00
CA TRP A 807 -22.35 -4.15 -15.93
C TRP A 807 -21.03 -3.38 -15.94
N GLN A 808 -19.92 -4.02 -16.25
CA GLN A 808 -18.61 -3.37 -16.37
C GLN A 808 -18.57 -2.36 -17.52
N TYR A 809 -19.13 -2.67 -18.69
CA TYR A 809 -19.26 -1.69 -19.78
C TYR A 809 -20.05 -0.45 -19.33
N HIS A 810 -21.18 -0.67 -18.63
CA HIS A 810 -21.98 0.42 -18.10
C HIS A 810 -21.22 1.24 -17.04
N ARG A 811 -20.55 0.57 -16.09
CA ARG A 811 -19.72 1.20 -15.05
C ARG A 811 -18.68 2.14 -15.66
N LEU A 812 -17.93 1.66 -16.66
CA LEU A 812 -16.89 2.44 -17.34
C LEU A 812 -17.49 3.67 -18.05
N ALA A 813 -18.68 3.54 -18.63
CA ALA A 813 -19.35 4.64 -19.32
C ALA A 813 -19.89 5.72 -18.38
N ILE A 814 -20.39 5.34 -17.20
CA ILE A 814 -20.89 6.30 -16.19
C ILE A 814 -19.79 6.83 -15.25
N GLY A 815 -18.57 6.32 -15.35
CA GLY A 815 -17.43 6.77 -14.56
C GLY A 815 -17.49 6.38 -13.06
N LEU A 816 -18.21 5.30 -12.72
CA LEU A 816 -18.31 4.85 -11.33
C LEU A 816 -17.00 4.17 -10.90
N ASP A 817 -16.36 4.70 -9.86
CA ASP A 817 -15.08 4.19 -9.34
C ASP A 817 -13.99 4.10 -10.42
N THR A 818 -13.98 5.07 -11.34
CA THR A 818 -12.92 5.26 -12.33
C THR A 818 -12.18 6.55 -12.02
N LEU A 819 -10.85 6.54 -12.06
CA LEU A 819 -10.06 7.78 -12.08
C LEU A 819 -10.22 8.40 -13.48
N GLN A 820 -11.25 9.22 -13.67
CA GLN A 820 -11.28 10.16 -14.79
C GLN A 820 -10.55 11.44 -14.41
#